data_AF-A0A497AMU6-F1
#
_entry.id   AF-A0A497AMU6-F1
#
_cell.length_a   1.000
_cell.length_b   1.000
_cell.length_c   1.000
_cell.angle_alpha   90.00
_cell.angle_beta   90.00
_cell.angle_gamma   90.00
#
_symmetry.space_group_name_H-M   'P 1'
#
loop_
_entity.id
_entity.type
_entity.pdbx_description
1 polymer ?
#
loop_
_entity_poly.entity_id
_entity_poly.type
_entity_poly.pdbx_seq_one_letter_code
_entity_poly.pdbx_strand_id
1 'polypeptide(L)'
;MGIEALVEADSYGETDSCGTFSMFGIDFTITVKSKNLISEADQQELADRIYSILTRFGKPNLGNARVTFLPGNAMLNIRPPMPILASTTISQSFASTLDASWHQITTTHSPPGRYTHGFAYDTHRNVGVLFGGDSTEDPRASDTWEFDGTDWAEITPTQSPPGRANIDQTLVYDSNRRKTILFGGLGTGGYLSDTWEYSGTTWSQIETGLSPQRRDSHAMAFDSHRGVTVLFGGYGSSGSPLTDTWEYDGLWHQITLTQSPNERFHHAMAYDENRYVTVLFGGLDSDNNALTDTWEYDGTSWIEITTSQSPPARHNHGMAYDSERGVVVMFGGEDDSGTLLNDTWEYDGTTWQQIAVAGLTVTRKEMSLIYDDQESRVLFFGGGYWNGGSLTVFTETWEYIGSSLPHHIFLPTVMRSYAPSEIFNRKVYVIVYDPLLNNGQNLSAYLGWNNHADLTQGTIDFFGQATNNRLNYSVVYTSIITDGWPEKIDGFRYTEEEYLAVINGQSPPHTPDNVDYNKIVNSPALDICGKANRGEIDEVWIYNGPAFGFYESTLVGPSAYWYNSPPVPEPHSCNRLIPIMGPSPERNLDCAVHNFGHRTESTMTEVYGSWQQNRTAHNWERFALVKALSPDYFYSGCGNIHYPPNGTSDYDYGNTSTVLSNCDDFINYPNLGDPAETTKSVTCSDWGCTQIDYLAYWFGHLPSNNGCGSDTVANNWWKYFVDPALALDPSSPCQSSFSK
;
A
#
# COMPACT_ATOMS: atom_id res chain seq x y z
N MET A 1 6.40 0.81 46.58
CA MET A 1 5.18 1.46 47.10
C MET A 1 4.11 0.49 47.59
N GLY A 2 4.29 -0.84 47.47
CA GLY A 2 3.24 -1.79 47.89
C GLY A 2 1.97 -1.67 47.06
N ILE A 3 2.12 -1.28 45.80
CA ILE A 3 1.06 -1.12 44.82
C ILE A 3 1.06 -2.35 43.92
N GLU A 4 -0.09 -2.98 43.75
CA GLU A 4 -0.36 -4.11 42.86
C GLU A 4 -1.44 -3.65 41.88
N ALA A 5 -1.18 -3.75 40.58
CA ALA A 5 -2.15 -3.37 39.55
C ALA A 5 -2.58 -4.61 38.75
N LEU A 6 -3.89 -4.78 38.58
CA LEU A 6 -4.47 -5.70 37.61
C LEU A 6 -4.98 -4.88 36.44
N VAL A 7 -4.62 -5.29 35.23
CA VAL A 7 -5.07 -4.64 33.99
C VAL A 7 -5.72 -5.71 33.13
N GLU A 8 -6.98 -5.48 32.78
CA GLU A 8 -7.76 -6.29 31.86
C GLU A 8 -8.04 -5.41 30.64
N ALA A 9 -7.83 -5.97 29.45
CA ALA A 9 -8.04 -5.29 28.18
C ALA A 9 -8.99 -6.14 27.35
N ASP A 10 -10.09 -5.53 26.91
CA ASP A 10 -11.13 -6.18 26.13
C ASP A 10 -11.29 -5.41 24.81
N SER A 11 -10.88 -6.03 23.70
CA SER A 11 -11.16 -5.48 22.38
C SER A 11 -12.63 -5.68 22.01
N TYR A 12 -13.24 -4.66 21.42
CA TYR A 12 -14.56 -4.76 20.82
C TYR A 12 -14.52 -4.27 19.38
N GLY A 13 -15.37 -4.86 18.55
CA GLY A 13 -15.29 -4.73 17.11
C GLY A 13 -16.41 -5.53 16.47
N GLU A 14 -16.50 -5.44 15.15
CA GLU A 14 -17.41 -6.24 14.37
C GLU A 14 -16.61 -7.27 13.59
N THR A 15 -17.07 -8.52 13.62
CA THR A 15 -16.63 -9.51 12.65
C THR A 15 -17.52 -9.32 11.44
N ASP A 16 -16.94 -8.87 10.34
CA ASP A 16 -17.69 -8.72 9.09
C ASP A 16 -18.15 -10.08 8.55
N SER A 17 -18.95 -10.04 7.49
CA SER A 17 -19.36 -11.24 6.76
C SER A 17 -18.20 -12.06 6.19
N CYS A 18 -16.98 -11.47 6.19
CA CYS A 18 -15.75 -12.08 5.74
C CYS A 18 -14.91 -12.70 6.88
N GLY A 19 -15.45 -12.78 8.10
CA GLY A 19 -14.76 -13.35 9.25
C GLY A 19 -13.62 -12.48 9.81
N THR A 20 -13.42 -11.28 9.26
CA THR A 20 -12.39 -10.34 9.69
C THR A 20 -12.93 -9.51 10.83
N PHE A 21 -12.26 -9.60 11.98
CA PHE A 21 -12.60 -8.77 13.14
C PHE A 21 -12.01 -7.37 12.96
N SER A 22 -12.87 -6.42 12.61
CA SER A 22 -12.57 -4.99 12.61
C SER A 22 -12.71 -4.44 14.02
N MET A 23 -11.59 -4.13 14.66
CA MET A 23 -11.55 -3.62 16.03
C MET A 23 -11.98 -2.14 16.06
N PHE A 24 -13.13 -1.86 16.69
CA PHE A 24 -13.62 -0.50 16.89
C PHE A 24 -12.91 0.22 18.04
N GLY A 25 -12.39 -0.54 19.01
CA GLY A 25 -11.54 -0.01 20.06
C GLY A 25 -11.18 -1.04 21.12
N ILE A 26 -10.37 -0.62 22.09
CA ILE A 26 -9.98 -1.44 23.25
C ILE A 26 -10.47 -0.77 24.53
N ASP A 27 -11.30 -1.48 25.27
CA ASP A 27 -11.69 -1.11 26.63
C ASP A 27 -10.63 -1.59 27.62
N PHE A 28 -10.36 -0.80 28.65
CA PHE A 28 -9.39 -1.16 29.70
C PHE A 28 -10.05 -1.10 31.07
N THR A 29 -9.98 -2.18 31.84
CA THR A 29 -10.35 -2.21 33.26
C THR A 29 -9.09 -2.37 34.10
N ILE A 30 -8.77 -1.36 34.88
CA ILE A 30 -7.55 -1.29 35.70
C ILE A 30 -7.94 -1.24 37.17
N THR A 31 -7.39 -2.13 37.98
CA THR A 31 -7.54 -2.12 39.43
C THR A 31 -6.20 -1.89 40.10
N VAL A 32 -6.03 -0.73 40.74
CA VAL A 32 -4.83 -0.35 41.48
C VAL A 32 -5.05 -0.61 42.97
N LYS A 33 -4.38 -1.63 43.51
CA LYS A 33 -4.37 -1.97 44.95
C LYS A 33 -3.15 -1.36 45.62
N SER A 34 -3.35 -0.69 46.75
CA SER A 34 -2.30 -0.13 47.59
C SER A 34 -2.45 -0.63 49.03
N LYS A 35 -1.38 -0.58 49.83
CA LYS A 35 -1.46 -0.86 51.27
C LYS A 35 -2.21 0.22 52.06
N ASN A 36 -2.21 1.46 51.56
CA ASN A 36 -2.87 2.62 52.17
C ASN A 36 -3.86 3.25 51.19
N LEU A 37 -4.85 3.98 51.69
CA LEU A 37 -5.72 4.84 50.87
C LEU A 37 -4.86 5.80 50.04
N ILE A 38 -5.10 5.85 48.73
CA ILE A 38 -4.47 6.80 47.80
C ILE A 38 -5.27 8.11 47.86
N SER A 39 -4.60 9.25 47.94
CA SER A 39 -5.31 10.54 47.98
C SER A 39 -6.03 10.84 46.66
N GLU A 40 -7.09 11.64 46.65
CA GLU A 40 -7.83 11.97 45.42
C GLU A 40 -6.95 12.66 44.36
N ALA A 41 -6.01 13.52 44.79
CA ALA A 41 -5.07 14.18 43.89
C ALA A 41 -4.12 13.17 43.22
N ASP A 42 -3.58 12.23 43.99
CA ASP A 42 -2.70 11.19 43.45
C ASP A 42 -3.47 10.18 42.58
N GLN A 43 -4.75 9.92 42.87
CA GLN A 43 -5.62 9.08 42.04
C GLN A 43 -5.83 9.71 40.66
N GLN A 44 -6.07 11.02 40.60
CA GLN A 44 -6.26 11.74 39.33
C GLN A 44 -4.95 11.83 38.53
N GLU A 45 -3.84 12.19 39.15
CA GLU A 45 -2.52 12.23 38.49
C GLU A 45 -2.15 10.85 37.92
N LEU A 46 -2.40 9.79 38.69
CA LEU A 46 -2.13 8.42 38.25
C LEU A 46 -3.07 8.02 37.11
N ALA A 47 -4.35 8.41 37.14
CA ALA A 47 -5.29 8.18 36.03
C ALA A 47 -4.88 8.92 34.75
N ASP A 48 -4.41 10.16 34.84
CA ASP A 48 -3.97 10.96 33.68
C ASP A 48 -2.71 10.34 33.04
N ARG A 49 -1.77 9.85 33.85
CA ARG A 49 -0.59 9.14 33.36
C ARG A 49 -0.94 7.79 32.76
N ILE A 50 -1.88 7.05 33.36
CA ILE A 50 -2.42 5.81 32.80
C ILE A 50 -3.08 6.09 31.45
N TYR A 51 -3.90 7.15 31.35
CA TYR A 51 -4.55 7.55 30.10
C TYR A 51 -3.54 7.77 28.98
N SER A 52 -2.49 8.58 29.22
CA SER A 52 -1.44 8.84 28.23
C SER A 52 -0.68 7.58 27.76
N ILE A 53 -0.64 6.54 28.60
CA ILE A 53 -0.06 5.25 28.24
C ILE A 53 -1.07 4.42 27.44
N LEU A 54 -2.33 4.35 27.90
CA LEU A 54 -3.39 3.60 27.22
C LEU A 54 -3.71 4.14 25.83
N THR A 55 -3.61 5.46 25.59
CA THR A 55 -3.78 6.05 24.26
C THR A 55 -2.73 5.56 23.25
N ARG A 56 -1.58 5.05 23.71
CA ARG A 56 -0.55 4.44 22.85
C ARG A 56 -0.89 2.99 22.48
N PHE A 57 -1.56 2.27 23.39
CA PHE A 57 -1.91 0.86 23.22
C PHE A 57 -3.31 0.64 22.62
N GLY A 58 -4.20 1.61 22.75
CA GLY A 58 -5.54 1.59 22.17
C GLY A 58 -5.60 2.02 20.72
N LYS A 59 -4.55 1.91 19.90
CA LYS A 59 -4.65 2.24 18.46
C LYS A 59 -5.39 1.11 17.72
N PRO A 60 -6.29 1.41 16.75
CA PRO A 60 -6.60 2.74 16.20
C PRO A 60 -7.54 3.61 17.07
N ASN A 61 -8.29 3.06 18.03
CA ASN A 61 -9.23 3.80 18.89
C ASN A 61 -9.26 3.33 20.36
N LEU A 62 -9.09 4.25 21.32
CA LEU A 62 -9.21 3.95 22.75
C LEU A 62 -10.69 3.97 23.17
N GLY A 63 -11.20 2.83 23.65
CA GLY A 63 -12.56 2.69 24.17
C GLY A 63 -12.74 3.28 25.57
N ASN A 64 -13.58 2.66 26.40
CA ASN A 64 -13.73 3.02 27.80
C ASN A 64 -12.55 2.51 28.62
N ALA A 65 -11.85 3.42 29.29
CA ALA A 65 -10.87 3.05 30.31
C ALA A 65 -11.42 3.33 31.71
N ARG A 66 -11.40 2.34 32.60
CA ARG A 66 -11.89 2.45 33.97
C ARG A 66 -10.79 2.08 34.95
N VAL A 67 -10.45 2.99 35.85
CA VAL A 67 -9.45 2.77 36.90
C VAL A 67 -10.13 2.71 38.26
N THR A 68 -9.93 1.63 39.00
CA THR A 68 -10.48 1.41 40.35
C THR A 68 -9.35 1.36 41.37
N PHE A 69 -9.43 2.16 42.43
CA PHE A 69 -8.42 2.24 43.48
C PHE A 69 -8.86 1.54 44.78
N LEU A 70 -8.00 0.68 45.34
CA LEU A 70 -8.23 -0.09 46.57
C LEU A 70 -7.15 0.20 47.64
N PRO A 71 -7.48 0.22 48.95
CA PRO A 71 -8.78 -0.02 49.58
C PRO A 71 -9.59 1.29 49.67
N GLY A 72 -10.61 1.45 48.83
CA GLY A 72 -11.40 2.69 48.76
C GLY A 72 -12.54 2.62 47.75
N ASN A 73 -12.44 1.72 46.76
CA ASN A 73 -13.41 1.55 45.67
C ASN A 73 -13.68 2.86 44.90
N ALA A 74 -12.74 3.80 44.93
CA ALA A 74 -12.82 5.00 44.11
C ALA A 74 -12.63 4.60 42.64
N MET A 75 -13.49 5.11 41.77
CA MET A 75 -13.49 4.74 40.35
C MET A 75 -13.40 5.99 39.50
N LEU A 76 -12.41 6.02 38.62
CA LEU A 76 -12.26 7.06 37.61
C LEU A 76 -12.52 6.43 36.24
N ASN A 77 -13.54 6.95 35.57
CA ASN A 77 -13.77 6.63 34.16
C ASN A 77 -12.98 7.64 33.34
N ILE A 78 -12.04 7.12 32.57
CA ILE A 78 -11.25 7.85 31.61
C ILE A 78 -11.98 7.67 30.27
N ARG A 79 -12.60 8.74 29.79
CA ARG A 79 -13.23 8.80 28.45
C ARG A 79 -12.38 9.70 27.56
N PRO A 80 -12.23 9.40 26.26
CA PRO A 80 -11.67 10.38 25.34
C PRO A 80 -12.52 11.66 25.39
N PRO A 81 -11.92 12.86 25.37
CA PRO A 81 -12.69 14.08 25.23
C PRO A 81 -13.41 14.02 23.87
N MET A 82 -14.75 14.11 23.87
CA MET A 82 -15.45 14.52 22.65
C MET A 82 -14.90 15.89 22.24
N PRO A 83 -14.50 16.12 20.98
CA PRO A 83 -14.14 17.45 20.54
C PRO A 83 -15.39 18.33 20.65
N ILE A 84 -15.43 19.18 21.69
CA ILE A 84 -16.34 20.31 21.74
C ILE A 84 -15.77 21.31 20.72
N LEU A 85 -16.30 21.32 19.50
CA LEU A 85 -16.06 22.43 18.57
C LEU A 85 -16.73 23.68 19.18
N ALA A 86 -15.91 24.50 19.83
CA ALA A 86 -16.31 25.84 20.21
C ALA A 86 -16.72 26.60 18.94
N SER A 87 -17.94 27.13 18.95
CA SER A 87 -18.45 28.03 17.92
C SER A 87 -17.60 29.30 17.89
N THR A 88 -16.64 29.35 16.97
CA THR A 88 -16.09 30.61 16.48
C THR A 88 -16.72 30.89 15.13
N THR A 89 -17.49 31.97 15.09
CA THR A 89 -17.95 32.63 13.88
C THR A 89 -16.76 33.00 13.01
N ILE A 90 -16.47 32.16 12.02
CA ILE A 90 -15.57 32.52 10.92
C ILE A 90 -16.44 32.98 9.77
N SER A 91 -16.35 34.29 9.51
CA SER A 91 -16.83 34.90 8.28
C SER A 91 -16.22 34.18 7.08
N GLN A 92 -17.04 33.95 6.06
CA GLN A 92 -16.65 33.49 4.72
C GLN A 92 -15.23 33.88 4.30
N SER A 93 -14.36 32.89 4.13
CA SER A 93 -13.30 32.89 3.11
C SER A 93 -12.81 31.46 2.86
N PHE A 94 -13.06 30.99 1.63
CA PHE A 94 -12.48 29.86 0.88
C PHE A 94 -11.83 28.69 1.64
N ALA A 95 -12.35 27.48 1.37
CA ALA A 95 -11.64 26.22 1.58
C ALA A 95 -10.24 26.27 0.95
N SER A 96 -9.21 25.99 1.74
CA SER A 96 -7.87 25.67 1.24
C SER A 96 -7.67 24.15 1.30
N THR A 97 -7.32 23.57 0.17
CA THR A 97 -6.73 22.23 0.04
C THR A 97 -5.54 22.11 1.01
N LEU A 98 -5.40 20.99 1.74
CA LEU A 98 -4.15 20.69 2.43
C LEU A 98 -3.16 20.17 1.39
N ASP A 99 -2.32 21.08 0.87
CA ASP A 99 -1.21 20.74 -0.02
C ASP A 99 -0.06 20.08 0.78
N ALA A 100 0.72 19.22 0.13
CA ALA A 100 1.92 18.61 0.72
C ALA A 100 2.91 19.69 1.21
N SER A 101 3.69 19.39 2.25
CA SER A 101 4.58 20.42 2.81
C SER A 101 5.78 19.87 3.58
N TRP A 102 6.84 20.68 3.58
CA TRP A 102 8.01 20.51 4.42
C TRP A 102 7.90 21.40 5.65
N HIS A 103 8.08 20.82 6.82
CA HIS A 103 8.11 21.52 8.10
C HIS A 103 9.46 21.34 8.77
N GLN A 104 10.01 22.42 9.31
CA GLN A 104 11.23 22.35 10.10
C GLN A 104 10.88 21.88 11.51
N ILE A 105 11.51 20.79 11.96
CA ILE A 105 11.41 20.36 13.35
C ILE A 105 12.30 21.25 14.21
N THR A 106 11.72 21.85 15.25
CA THR A 106 12.48 22.63 16.22
C THR A 106 13.07 21.71 17.28
N THR A 107 14.39 21.59 17.29
CA THR A 107 15.13 20.75 18.24
C THR A 107 15.85 21.61 19.28
N THR A 108 16.03 21.09 20.50
CA THR A 108 16.79 21.78 21.56
C THR A 108 18.28 21.47 21.45
N HIS A 109 18.58 20.25 21.05
CA HIS A 109 19.91 19.75 20.75
C HIS A 109 19.98 19.39 19.27
N SER A 110 21.17 19.44 18.69
CA SER A 110 21.35 19.14 17.27
C SER A 110 22.81 18.77 16.99
N PRO A 111 23.08 17.83 16.06
CA PRO A 111 24.42 17.62 15.55
C PRO A 111 24.96 18.92 14.91
N PRO A 112 26.29 19.13 14.89
CA PRO A 112 26.90 20.13 14.04
C PRO A 112 26.48 19.99 12.58
N GLY A 113 26.29 21.12 11.89
CA GLY A 113 25.83 21.16 10.50
C GLY A 113 26.82 20.49 9.56
N ARG A 114 26.33 19.57 8.74
CA ARG A 114 27.17 18.63 7.97
C ARG A 114 26.47 18.11 6.72
N TYR A 115 27.26 17.56 5.82
CA TYR A 115 26.85 16.99 4.54
C TYR A 115 27.60 15.68 4.28
N THR A 116 27.13 14.86 3.35
CA THR A 116 27.67 13.52 3.03
C THR A 116 27.71 12.52 4.21
N HIS A 117 26.90 12.78 5.24
CA HIS A 117 26.74 11.92 6.42
C HIS A 117 25.69 10.85 6.14
N GLY A 118 25.79 9.70 6.80
CA GLY A 118 24.75 8.67 6.71
C GLY A 118 23.65 8.90 7.73
N PHE A 119 22.41 8.63 7.35
CA PHE A 119 21.25 8.66 8.25
C PHE A 119 20.35 7.44 7.96
N ALA A 120 19.96 6.71 9.01
CA ALA A 120 19.10 5.53 8.90
C ALA A 120 18.07 5.49 10.03
N TYR A 121 16.86 5.02 9.75
CA TYR A 121 15.82 4.90 10.77
C TYR A 121 15.81 3.48 11.39
N ASP A 122 15.98 3.40 12.70
CA ASP A 122 15.89 2.16 13.48
C ASP A 122 14.44 1.93 13.91
N THR A 123 13.70 1.15 13.13
CA THR A 123 12.27 0.84 13.35
C THR A 123 11.98 0.00 14.60
N HIS A 124 13.01 -0.57 15.24
CA HIS A 124 12.80 -1.29 16.50
C HIS A 124 12.82 -0.36 17.71
N ARG A 125 13.63 0.70 17.63
CA ARG A 125 13.82 1.68 18.71
C ARG A 125 13.11 3.01 18.44
N ASN A 126 12.61 3.19 17.23
CA ASN A 126 11.99 4.41 16.71
C ASN A 126 12.91 5.62 16.82
N VAL A 127 14.14 5.46 16.31
CA VAL A 127 15.14 6.54 16.31
C VAL A 127 15.85 6.67 14.97
N GLY A 128 16.10 7.89 14.52
CA GLY A 128 17.02 8.17 13.41
C GLY A 128 18.47 8.11 13.89
N VAL A 129 19.31 7.26 13.31
CA VAL A 129 20.73 7.11 13.62
C VAL A 129 21.57 7.83 12.58
N LEU A 130 22.33 8.84 12.99
CA LEU A 130 23.23 9.62 12.14
C LEU A 130 24.69 9.31 12.46
N PHE A 131 25.52 9.18 11.43
CA PHE A 131 26.96 8.99 11.56
C PHE A 131 27.75 9.71 10.47
N GLY A 132 28.90 10.27 10.86
CA GLY A 132 29.92 10.80 9.94
C GLY A 132 29.53 12.08 9.22
N GLY A 133 30.12 12.28 8.04
CA GLY A 133 29.99 13.47 7.20
C GLY A 133 31.11 14.49 7.36
N ASP A 134 31.08 15.49 6.49
CA ASP A 134 32.01 16.63 6.50
C ASP A 134 31.31 17.90 7.01
N SER A 135 32.08 18.74 7.70
CA SER A 135 31.70 20.10 8.10
C SER A 135 32.93 21.03 8.06
N THR A 136 32.72 22.34 8.27
CA THR A 136 33.84 23.30 8.38
C THR A 136 34.69 23.11 9.63
N GLU A 137 34.11 22.55 10.69
CA GLU A 137 34.74 22.45 12.01
C GLU A 137 35.32 21.06 12.28
N ASP A 138 34.69 20.03 11.71
CA ASP A 138 35.08 18.63 11.85
C ASP A 138 35.02 17.92 10.48
N PRO A 139 36.16 17.82 9.76
CA PRO A 139 36.23 17.03 8.54
C PRO A 139 36.26 15.53 8.89
N ARG A 140 35.35 14.76 8.29
CA ARG A 140 35.14 13.32 8.54
C ARG A 140 34.84 13.07 10.01
N ALA A 141 33.70 13.56 10.44
CA ALA A 141 33.21 13.34 11.80
C ALA A 141 33.11 11.82 12.11
N SER A 142 33.23 11.46 13.38
CA SER A 142 33.14 10.07 13.87
C SER A 142 32.16 9.90 15.03
N ASP A 143 31.34 10.92 15.27
CA ASP A 143 30.28 10.95 16.26
C ASP A 143 29.04 10.18 15.79
N THR A 144 28.27 9.67 16.74
CA THR A 144 26.98 9.01 16.50
C THR A 144 25.91 9.83 17.19
N TRP A 145 24.85 10.16 16.46
CA TRP A 145 23.70 10.89 16.99
C TRP A 145 22.43 10.09 16.78
N GLU A 146 21.50 10.17 17.73
CA GLU A 146 20.17 9.59 17.62
C GLU A 146 19.09 10.68 17.72
N PHE A 147 18.09 10.61 16.85
CA PHE A 147 16.91 11.48 16.85
C PHE A 147 15.70 10.67 17.30
N ASP A 148 15.02 11.09 18.37
CA ASP A 148 13.90 10.35 18.97
C ASP A 148 12.51 10.70 18.40
N GLY A 149 12.48 11.40 17.26
CA GLY A 149 11.27 11.97 16.69
C GLY A 149 11.01 13.42 17.14
N THR A 150 11.69 13.89 18.19
CA THR A 150 11.52 15.25 18.73
C THR A 150 12.83 16.02 18.93
N ASP A 151 13.88 15.37 19.43
CA ASP A 151 15.17 16.00 19.73
C ASP A 151 16.34 15.06 19.45
N TRP A 152 17.54 15.62 19.36
CA TRP A 152 18.77 14.87 19.11
C TRP A 152 19.55 14.57 20.40
N ALA A 153 20.16 13.40 20.46
CA ALA A 153 21.10 13.03 21.51
C ALA A 153 22.41 12.52 20.90
N GLU A 154 23.53 13.05 21.38
CA GLU A 154 24.84 12.49 21.05
C GLU A 154 25.03 11.20 21.84
N ILE A 155 25.32 10.11 21.13
CA ILE A 155 25.62 8.83 21.73
C ILE A 155 27.14 8.67 21.79
N THR A 156 27.64 8.15 22.91
CA THR A 156 29.07 7.81 23.06
C THR A 156 29.25 6.29 23.12
N PRO A 157 29.26 5.60 21.96
CA PRO A 157 29.57 4.19 21.87
C PRO A 157 30.91 3.83 22.51
N THR A 158 31.01 2.63 23.09
CA THR A 158 32.29 2.10 23.59
C THR A 158 33.27 1.76 22.46
N GLN A 159 32.75 1.54 21.26
CA GLN A 159 33.49 1.36 20.01
C GLN A 159 32.77 2.16 18.92
N SER A 160 33.53 2.80 18.04
CA SER A 160 33.01 3.61 16.94
C SER A 160 33.84 3.40 15.67
N PRO A 161 33.25 3.45 14.47
CA PRO A 161 34.01 3.45 13.23
C PRO A 161 34.90 4.71 13.16
N PRO A 162 36.04 4.64 12.45
CA PRO A 162 36.78 5.84 12.08
C PRO A 162 35.89 6.81 11.28
N GLY A 163 36.13 8.11 11.49
CA GLY A 163 35.38 9.15 10.82
C GLY A 163 35.53 9.11 9.29
N ARG A 164 34.43 9.42 8.60
CA ARG A 164 34.31 9.27 7.13
C ARG A 164 33.23 10.18 6.55
N ALA A 165 33.35 10.45 5.25
CA ALA A 165 32.41 11.22 4.43
C ALA A 165 31.99 10.41 3.19
N ASN A 166 31.13 11.00 2.35
CA ASN A 166 30.53 10.39 1.14
C ASN A 166 29.75 9.10 1.44
N ILE A 167 28.94 9.16 2.51
CA ILE A 167 28.14 8.06 3.06
C ILE A 167 26.64 8.40 3.15
N ASP A 168 26.18 9.43 2.43
CA ASP A 168 24.80 9.91 2.41
C ASP A 168 23.77 8.94 1.82
N GLN A 169 24.20 7.82 1.24
CA GLN A 169 23.30 6.74 0.81
C GLN A 169 23.77 5.37 1.32
N THR A 170 24.65 5.30 2.33
CA THR A 170 25.38 4.06 2.68
C THR A 170 25.10 3.55 4.10
N LEU A 171 24.19 4.20 4.83
CA LEU A 171 23.79 3.78 6.17
C LEU A 171 22.35 3.28 6.12
N VAL A 172 22.12 2.03 6.50
CA VAL A 172 20.80 1.40 6.42
C VAL A 172 20.47 0.60 7.67
N TYR A 173 19.19 0.45 7.99
CA TYR A 173 18.75 -0.38 9.10
C TYR A 173 18.24 -1.74 8.62
N ASP A 174 18.89 -2.80 9.07
CA ASP A 174 18.44 -4.17 8.90
C ASP A 174 17.50 -4.52 10.07
N SER A 175 16.20 -4.48 9.82
CA SER A 175 15.17 -4.72 10.83
C SER A 175 15.09 -6.20 11.26
N ASN A 176 15.51 -7.13 10.40
CA ASN A 176 15.52 -8.56 10.70
C ASN A 176 16.61 -8.92 11.71
N ARG A 177 17.81 -8.32 11.56
CA ARG A 177 18.94 -8.50 12.48
C ARG A 177 19.01 -7.45 13.58
N ARG A 178 18.20 -6.39 13.46
CA ARG A 178 18.14 -5.22 14.35
C ARG A 178 19.49 -4.52 14.46
N LYS A 179 20.06 -4.17 13.32
CA LYS A 179 21.38 -3.55 13.18
C LYS A 179 21.36 -2.42 12.18
N THR A 180 21.99 -1.30 12.50
CA THR A 180 22.35 -0.30 11.48
C THR A 180 23.67 -0.72 10.85
N ILE A 181 23.69 -0.83 9.52
CA ILE A 181 24.82 -1.30 8.73
C ILE A 181 25.49 -0.11 8.07
N LEU A 182 26.81 -0.05 8.17
CA LEU A 182 27.67 0.93 7.51
C LEU A 182 28.72 0.20 6.68
N PHE A 183 28.91 0.60 5.43
CA PHE A 183 29.97 0.10 4.57
C PHE A 183 30.72 1.22 3.86
N GLY A 184 32.04 1.07 3.74
CA GLY A 184 32.86 1.92 2.88
C GLY A 184 32.90 3.40 3.29
N GLY A 185 32.95 4.29 2.30
CA GLY A 185 33.08 5.73 2.48
C GLY A 185 34.53 6.24 2.37
N LEU A 186 34.69 7.55 2.49
CA LEU A 186 35.98 8.23 2.36
C LEU A 186 36.52 8.65 3.74
N GLY A 187 37.51 7.92 4.24
CA GLY A 187 38.23 8.26 5.47
C GLY A 187 39.42 9.19 5.23
N THR A 188 40.11 9.58 6.31
CA THR A 188 41.33 10.41 6.23
C THR A 188 42.49 9.74 5.46
N GLY A 189 42.53 8.41 5.46
CA GLY A 189 43.51 7.60 4.72
C GLY A 189 43.09 7.19 3.30
N GLY A 190 41.94 7.67 2.80
CA GLY A 190 41.35 7.31 1.51
C GLY A 190 40.14 6.38 1.62
N TYR A 191 39.80 5.73 0.50
CA TYR A 191 38.62 4.87 0.38
C TYR A 191 38.64 3.67 1.33
N LEU A 192 37.50 3.39 1.94
CA LEU A 192 37.29 2.34 2.93
C LEU A 192 36.48 1.18 2.34
N SER A 193 36.59 0.00 2.96
CA SER A 193 35.86 -1.23 2.61
C SER A 193 35.51 -2.04 3.86
N ASP A 194 35.55 -1.40 5.04
CA ASP A 194 35.17 -2.01 6.30
C ASP A 194 33.64 -2.04 6.41
N THR A 195 33.13 -3.08 7.06
CA THR A 195 31.71 -3.20 7.43
C THR A 195 31.59 -3.00 8.92
N TRP A 196 30.64 -2.15 9.34
CA TRP A 196 30.35 -1.90 10.74
C TRP A 196 28.86 -2.10 11.01
N GLU A 197 28.56 -2.65 12.18
CA GLU A 197 27.19 -2.82 12.66
C GLU A 197 26.98 -2.09 13.98
N TYR A 198 25.94 -1.29 14.04
CA TYR A 198 25.50 -0.63 15.27
C TYR A 198 24.36 -1.41 15.90
N SER A 199 24.49 -1.72 17.19
CA SER A 199 23.48 -2.47 17.95
C SER A 199 22.40 -1.61 18.62
N GLY A 200 22.43 -0.29 18.41
CA GLY A 200 21.69 0.67 19.22
C GLY A 200 22.37 1.07 20.52
N THR A 201 23.61 0.62 20.74
CA THR A 201 24.41 1.00 21.91
C THR A 201 25.89 1.11 21.60
N THR A 202 26.44 0.23 20.75
CA THR A 202 27.84 0.29 20.33
C THR A 202 28.02 -0.22 18.91
N TRP A 203 29.12 0.20 18.26
CA TRP A 203 29.50 -0.29 16.95
C TRP A 203 30.41 -1.52 17.06
N SER A 204 30.31 -2.43 16.11
CA SER A 204 31.19 -3.59 15.97
C SER A 204 31.66 -3.70 14.53
N GLN A 205 32.96 -3.81 14.33
CA GLN A 205 33.52 -4.06 13.01
C GLN A 205 33.32 -5.53 12.65
N ILE A 206 32.76 -5.79 11.48
CA ILE A 206 32.51 -7.14 10.98
C ILE A 206 33.61 -7.52 10.00
N GLU A 207 34.33 -8.59 10.32
CA GLU A 207 35.31 -9.20 9.42
C GLU A 207 34.59 -10.19 8.49
N THR A 208 34.60 -9.90 7.18
CA THR A 208 34.04 -10.80 6.17
C THR A 208 35.15 -11.35 5.28
N GLY A 209 35.10 -12.64 4.95
CA GLY A 209 36.10 -13.27 4.08
C GLY A 209 36.02 -12.81 2.61
N LEU A 210 34.80 -12.50 2.15
CA LEU A 210 34.50 -11.81 0.90
C LEU A 210 33.90 -10.45 1.24
N SER A 211 34.23 -9.41 0.48
CA SER A 211 33.73 -8.05 0.70
C SER A 211 33.79 -7.24 -0.59
N PRO A 212 32.90 -6.25 -0.80
CA PRO A 212 33.06 -5.31 -1.89
C PRO A 212 34.40 -4.57 -1.78
N GLN A 213 34.96 -4.17 -2.92
CA GLN A 213 36.17 -3.34 -2.94
C GLN A 213 35.94 -1.96 -2.30
N ARG A 214 37.06 -1.30 -1.95
CA ARG A 214 37.09 0.05 -1.36
C ARG A 214 36.38 1.06 -2.27
N ARG A 215 35.38 1.74 -1.73
CA ARG A 215 34.52 2.68 -2.46
C ARG A 215 33.86 3.70 -1.55
N ASP A 216 33.42 4.81 -2.12
CA ASP A 216 32.49 5.77 -1.51
C ASP A 216 31.33 6.06 -2.49
N SER A 217 30.40 6.95 -2.11
CA SER A 217 29.38 7.48 -3.04
C SER A 217 28.51 6.41 -3.72
N HIS A 218 28.41 5.24 -3.11
CA HIS A 218 27.50 4.14 -3.49
C HIS A 218 26.17 4.31 -2.75
N ALA A 219 25.16 3.56 -3.16
CA ALA A 219 23.89 3.52 -2.43
C ALA A 219 23.64 2.12 -1.86
N MET A 220 22.95 2.09 -0.72
CA MET A 220 22.49 0.89 -0.04
C MET A 220 21.01 1.04 0.32
N ALA A 221 20.25 -0.05 0.21
CA ALA A 221 18.87 -0.13 0.69
C ALA A 221 18.62 -1.50 1.34
N PHE A 222 17.79 -1.54 2.39
CA PHE A 222 17.46 -2.80 3.05
C PHE A 222 16.19 -3.40 2.45
N ASP A 223 16.34 -4.55 1.83
CA ASP A 223 15.24 -5.37 1.34
C ASP A 223 14.69 -6.19 2.51
N SER A 224 13.62 -5.69 3.12
CA SER A 224 13.02 -6.28 4.33
C SER A 224 12.35 -7.62 4.05
N HIS A 225 11.82 -7.83 2.83
CA HIS A 225 11.17 -9.08 2.42
C HIS A 225 12.17 -10.24 2.33
N ARG A 226 13.34 -10.01 1.74
CA ARG A 226 14.39 -11.03 1.58
C ARG A 226 15.40 -11.04 2.72
N GLY A 227 15.40 -9.99 3.55
CA GLY A 227 16.30 -9.85 4.70
C GLY A 227 17.75 -9.59 4.29
N VAL A 228 17.96 -8.81 3.23
CA VAL A 228 19.30 -8.49 2.70
C VAL A 228 19.46 -6.99 2.50
N THR A 229 20.64 -6.46 2.76
CA THR A 229 21.01 -5.12 2.32
C THR A 229 21.59 -5.18 0.91
N VAL A 230 20.98 -4.48 -0.03
CA VAL A 230 21.45 -4.35 -1.41
C VAL A 230 22.40 -3.16 -1.50
N LEU A 231 23.55 -3.32 -2.15
CA LEU A 231 24.51 -2.27 -2.49
C LEU A 231 24.69 -2.23 -4.01
N PHE A 232 24.68 -1.02 -4.58
CA PHE A 232 24.98 -0.81 -5.99
C PHE A 232 26.01 0.30 -6.23
N GLY A 233 26.91 0.06 -7.18
CA GLY A 233 27.79 1.07 -7.77
C GLY A 233 28.74 1.78 -6.79
N GLY A 234 28.88 3.09 -6.97
CA GLY A 234 29.80 3.96 -6.24
C GLY A 234 31.12 4.20 -6.95
N TYR A 235 32.01 4.96 -6.32
CA TYR A 235 33.31 5.33 -6.89
C TYR A 235 34.42 4.50 -6.26
N GLY A 236 35.08 3.67 -7.06
CA GLY A 236 36.11 2.75 -6.61
C GLY A 236 37.47 3.43 -6.42
N SER A 237 38.31 2.85 -5.54
CA SER A 237 39.67 3.35 -5.30
C SER A 237 40.62 3.27 -6.50
N SER A 238 40.24 2.54 -7.56
CA SER A 238 40.91 2.54 -8.86
C SER A 238 40.68 3.82 -9.67
N GLY A 239 39.79 4.70 -9.23
CA GLY A 239 39.48 5.96 -9.88
C GLY A 239 38.39 5.86 -10.96
N SER A 240 37.40 5.00 -10.77
CA SER A 240 36.29 4.83 -11.73
C SER A 240 34.99 4.46 -11.03
N PRO A 241 33.82 4.85 -11.57
CA PRO A 241 32.53 4.37 -11.09
C PRO A 241 32.39 2.86 -11.27
N LEU A 242 31.51 2.27 -10.46
CA LEU A 242 31.27 0.83 -10.39
C LEU A 242 29.84 0.50 -10.82
N THR A 243 29.64 -0.76 -11.21
CA THR A 243 28.37 -1.30 -11.73
C THR A 243 27.94 -2.57 -10.99
N ASP A 244 28.71 -3.01 -9.99
CA ASP A 244 28.49 -4.26 -9.30
C ASP A 244 27.36 -4.16 -8.28
N THR A 245 26.57 -5.23 -8.19
CA THR A 245 25.54 -5.42 -7.16
C THR A 245 26.06 -6.37 -6.10
N TRP A 246 25.87 -6.01 -4.83
CA TRP A 246 26.21 -6.84 -3.68
C TRP A 246 25.02 -6.95 -2.74
N GLU A 247 24.91 -8.09 -2.07
CA GLU A 247 23.93 -8.32 -1.02
C GLU A 247 24.62 -8.67 0.29
N TYR A 248 24.06 -8.19 1.40
CA TYR A 248 24.56 -8.42 2.75
C TYR A 248 23.48 -8.97 3.67
N ASP A 249 23.69 -10.17 4.20
CA ASP A 249 22.83 -10.88 5.16
C ASP A 249 23.54 -11.11 6.52
N GLY A 250 24.65 -10.41 6.74
CA GLY A 250 25.69 -10.76 7.72
C GLY A 250 26.99 -11.20 7.07
N LEU A 251 26.92 -11.68 5.83
CA LEU A 251 28.05 -11.91 4.92
C LEU A 251 27.79 -11.21 3.59
N TRP A 252 28.87 -10.82 2.90
CA TRP A 252 28.76 -10.20 1.58
C TRP A 252 28.73 -11.24 0.47
N HIS A 253 27.78 -11.08 -0.45
CA HIS A 253 27.63 -11.89 -1.65
C HIS A 253 27.63 -10.97 -2.88
N GLN A 254 28.49 -11.26 -3.86
CA GLN A 254 28.45 -10.54 -5.13
C GLN A 254 27.41 -11.16 -6.03
N ILE A 255 26.45 -10.36 -6.51
CA ILE A 255 25.40 -10.83 -7.39
C ILE A 255 25.82 -10.60 -8.83
N THR A 256 25.86 -11.68 -9.62
CA THR A 256 26.15 -11.61 -11.06
C THR A 256 24.84 -11.60 -11.83
N LEU A 257 24.56 -10.49 -12.51
CA LEU A 257 23.31 -10.26 -13.21
C LEU A 257 23.56 -10.15 -14.72
N THR A 258 22.59 -10.57 -15.53
CA THR A 258 22.66 -10.42 -16.99
C THR A 258 22.28 -9.02 -17.47
N GLN A 259 21.54 -8.28 -16.64
CA GLN A 259 21.14 -6.90 -16.86
C GLN A 259 21.36 -6.12 -15.56
N SER A 260 21.94 -4.94 -15.67
CA SER A 260 22.22 -4.04 -14.56
C SER A 260 22.28 -2.60 -15.08
N PRO A 261 22.03 -1.59 -14.23
CA PRO A 261 22.29 -0.20 -14.58
C PRO A 261 23.77 -0.03 -14.97
N ASN A 262 24.06 0.93 -15.84
CA ASN A 262 25.46 1.30 -16.14
C ASN A 262 26.17 1.85 -14.89
N GLU A 263 27.51 1.91 -14.95
CA GLU A 263 28.33 2.36 -13.84
C GLU A 263 27.98 3.78 -13.39
N ARG A 264 27.86 3.97 -12.06
CA ARG A 264 27.43 5.26 -11.51
C ARG A 264 27.81 5.46 -10.05
N PHE A 265 27.78 6.71 -9.61
CA PHE A 265 28.01 7.13 -8.23
C PHE A 265 27.12 8.35 -7.89
N HIS A 266 26.94 8.67 -6.60
CA HIS A 266 26.03 9.73 -6.12
C HIS A 266 24.56 9.59 -6.57
N HIS A 267 24.13 8.36 -6.87
CA HIS A 267 22.73 7.98 -7.05
C HIS A 267 22.12 7.66 -5.68
N ALA A 268 20.79 7.64 -5.60
CA ALA A 268 20.07 7.23 -4.39
C ALA A 268 19.28 5.94 -4.64
N MET A 269 19.04 5.19 -3.58
CA MET A 269 18.17 4.02 -3.60
C MET A 269 17.20 4.04 -2.42
N ALA A 270 15.99 3.52 -2.64
CA ALA A 270 15.02 3.26 -1.59
C ALA A 270 14.37 1.89 -1.82
N TYR A 271 14.06 1.17 -0.74
CA TYR A 271 13.34 -0.08 -0.83
C TYR A 271 11.84 0.18 -0.74
N ASP A 272 11.13 -0.16 -1.82
CA ASP A 272 9.67 -0.15 -1.86
C ASP A 272 9.17 -1.47 -1.29
N GLU A 273 8.79 -1.45 -0.01
CA GLU A 273 8.37 -2.67 0.69
C GLU A 273 6.97 -3.14 0.31
N ASN A 274 6.14 -2.30 -0.32
CA ASN A 274 4.84 -2.76 -0.83
C ASN A 274 5.03 -3.55 -2.12
N ARG A 275 5.99 -3.17 -2.97
CA ARG A 275 6.25 -3.82 -4.27
C ARG A 275 7.41 -4.81 -4.24
N TYR A 276 8.12 -4.92 -3.12
CA TYR A 276 9.29 -5.78 -2.93
C TYR A 276 10.44 -5.50 -3.90
N VAL A 277 10.65 -4.23 -4.25
CA VAL A 277 11.72 -3.82 -5.17
C VAL A 277 12.60 -2.73 -4.58
N THR A 278 13.90 -2.79 -4.86
CA THR A 278 14.79 -1.65 -4.62
C THR A 278 14.74 -0.71 -5.82
N VAL A 279 14.30 0.52 -5.60
CA VAL A 279 14.24 1.57 -6.61
C VAL A 279 15.55 2.36 -6.60
N LEU A 280 16.13 2.59 -7.78
CA LEU A 280 17.32 3.41 -8.01
C LEU A 280 16.97 4.55 -8.97
N PHE A 281 17.48 5.75 -8.70
CA PHE A 281 17.36 6.87 -9.63
C PHE A 281 18.67 7.67 -9.78
N GLY A 282 18.95 8.06 -11.02
CA GLY A 282 19.96 9.07 -11.36
C GLY A 282 21.39 8.70 -10.99
N GLY A 283 22.14 9.70 -10.51
CA GLY A 283 23.59 9.63 -10.26
C GLY A 283 24.43 10.22 -11.39
N LEU A 284 25.75 10.03 -11.31
CA LEU A 284 26.72 10.43 -12.31
C LEU A 284 27.33 9.21 -13.00
N ASP A 285 27.48 9.27 -14.32
CA ASP A 285 28.21 8.27 -15.11
C ASP A 285 29.75 8.47 -15.08
N SER A 286 30.48 7.67 -15.86
CA SER A 286 31.94 7.75 -15.98
C SER A 286 32.48 9.03 -16.61
N ASP A 287 31.65 9.78 -17.35
CA ASP A 287 31.97 11.06 -17.94
C ASP A 287 31.53 12.25 -17.06
N ASN A 288 30.93 11.98 -15.89
CA ASN A 288 30.29 12.94 -14.97
C ASN A 288 29.04 13.62 -15.53
N ASN A 289 28.31 12.96 -16.44
CA ASN A 289 26.98 13.41 -16.81
C ASN A 289 25.96 12.91 -15.79
N ALA A 290 24.99 13.75 -15.45
CA ALA A 290 23.87 13.36 -14.60
C ALA A 290 22.91 12.43 -15.35
N LEU A 291 22.42 11.41 -14.66
CA LEU A 291 21.51 10.40 -15.18
C LEU A 291 20.06 10.67 -14.75
N THR A 292 19.11 10.17 -15.54
CA THR A 292 17.66 10.40 -15.39
C THR A 292 16.84 9.11 -15.34
N ASP A 293 17.51 7.97 -15.44
CA ASP A 293 16.89 6.66 -15.53
C ASP A 293 16.42 6.16 -14.15
N THR A 294 15.31 5.42 -14.17
CA THR A 294 14.76 4.72 -12.99
C THR A 294 14.98 3.23 -13.20
N TRP A 295 15.50 2.56 -12.18
CA TRP A 295 15.71 1.12 -12.19
C TRP A 295 15.08 0.47 -10.98
N GLU A 296 14.58 -0.75 -11.15
CA GLU A 296 14.04 -1.57 -10.07
C GLU A 296 14.76 -2.91 -9.98
N TYR A 297 15.10 -3.32 -8.77
CA TYR A 297 15.71 -4.61 -8.46
C TYR A 297 14.76 -5.47 -7.64
N ASP A 298 14.37 -6.63 -8.18
CA ASP A 298 13.46 -7.59 -7.54
C ASP A 298 14.19 -8.69 -6.73
N GLY A 299 15.51 -8.55 -6.56
CA GLY A 299 16.36 -9.57 -5.96
C GLY A 299 16.94 -10.60 -6.93
N THR A 300 16.49 -10.60 -8.18
CA THR A 300 16.97 -11.51 -9.23
C THR A 300 17.49 -10.77 -10.46
N SER A 301 16.96 -9.59 -10.75
CA SER A 301 17.34 -8.79 -11.92
C SER A 301 17.05 -7.30 -11.71
N TRP A 302 17.86 -6.47 -12.36
CA TRP A 302 17.55 -5.04 -12.52
C TRP A 302 16.78 -4.82 -13.81
N ILE A 303 15.68 -4.08 -13.73
CA ILE A 303 14.83 -3.71 -14.86
C ILE A 303 14.78 -2.19 -14.93
N GLU A 304 15.04 -1.64 -16.11
CA GLU A 304 14.88 -0.20 -16.37
C GLU A 304 13.40 0.10 -16.54
N ILE A 305 12.88 1.04 -15.75
CA ILE A 305 11.47 1.44 -15.80
C ILE A 305 11.33 2.67 -16.67
N THR A 306 10.53 2.54 -17.74
CA THR A 306 10.14 3.69 -18.56
C THR A 306 8.91 4.35 -17.96
N THR A 307 9.09 5.54 -17.39
CA THR A 307 8.02 6.30 -16.77
C THR A 307 7.40 7.31 -17.74
N SER A 308 6.12 7.64 -17.54
CA SER A 308 5.42 8.65 -18.36
C SER A 308 5.84 10.09 -18.03
N GLN A 309 6.34 10.28 -16.80
CA GLN A 309 6.88 11.50 -16.22
C GLN A 309 8.11 11.10 -15.41
N SER A 310 9.15 11.92 -15.41
CA SER A 310 10.41 11.64 -14.72
C SER A 310 11.03 12.93 -14.18
N PRO A 311 11.73 12.91 -13.03
CA PRO A 311 12.55 14.02 -12.60
C PRO A 311 13.64 14.31 -13.64
N PRO A 312 14.09 15.56 -13.79
CA PRO A 312 15.28 15.84 -14.58
C PRO A 312 16.51 15.12 -14.02
N ALA A 313 17.48 14.87 -14.91
CA ALA A 313 18.74 14.22 -14.59
C ALA A 313 19.45 14.89 -13.41
N ARG A 314 19.84 14.11 -12.40
CA ARG A 314 20.40 14.65 -11.15
C ARG A 314 21.23 13.64 -10.35
N HIS A 315 22.03 14.15 -9.44
CA HIS A 315 22.82 13.38 -8.47
C HIS A 315 22.80 14.05 -7.08
N ASN A 316 23.34 13.39 -6.04
CA ASN A 316 23.40 13.90 -4.66
C ASN A 316 22.04 14.30 -4.05
N HIS A 317 20.94 13.76 -4.57
CA HIS A 317 19.60 13.88 -4.00
C HIS A 317 19.38 12.79 -2.95
N GLY A 318 18.39 12.96 -2.09
CA GLY A 318 17.98 11.90 -1.16
C GLY A 318 16.68 11.25 -1.61
N MET A 319 16.52 9.96 -1.29
CA MET A 319 15.30 9.18 -1.50
C MET A 319 14.95 8.41 -0.22
N ALA A 320 13.66 8.31 0.09
CA ALA A 320 13.13 7.41 1.11
C ALA A 320 11.77 6.86 0.66
N TYR A 321 11.44 5.66 1.11
CA TYR A 321 10.13 5.07 0.88
C TYR A 321 9.19 5.47 2.02
N ASP A 322 8.11 6.15 1.68
CA ASP A 322 7.01 6.46 2.59
C ASP A 322 6.04 5.28 2.58
N SER A 323 6.15 4.40 3.58
CA SER A 323 5.38 3.14 3.57
C SER A 323 3.90 3.31 3.90
N GLU A 324 3.51 4.40 4.56
CA GLU A 324 2.09 4.70 4.80
C GLU A 324 1.40 5.11 3.50
N ARG A 325 2.08 5.89 2.65
CA ARG A 325 1.53 6.37 1.37
C ARG A 325 1.91 5.49 0.18
N GLY A 326 2.83 4.55 0.36
CA GLY A 326 3.27 3.64 -0.68
C GLY A 326 4.13 4.28 -1.77
N VAL A 327 4.80 5.41 -1.51
CA VAL A 327 5.54 6.15 -2.54
C VAL A 327 7.01 6.34 -2.18
N VAL A 328 7.89 6.30 -3.17
CA VAL A 328 9.28 6.76 -2.98
C VAL A 328 9.31 8.28 -3.10
N VAL A 329 9.69 8.97 -2.04
CA VAL A 329 9.87 10.43 -2.00
C VAL A 329 11.31 10.77 -2.36
N MET A 330 11.49 11.70 -3.29
CA MET A 330 12.77 12.27 -3.68
C MET A 330 12.79 13.78 -3.41
N PHE A 331 13.93 14.28 -2.94
CA PHE A 331 14.12 15.70 -2.73
C PHE A 331 15.52 16.19 -3.08
N GLY A 332 15.57 17.37 -3.74
CA GLY A 332 16.79 18.13 -3.97
C GLY A 332 17.77 17.51 -4.97
N GLY A 333 19.07 17.71 -4.72
CA GLY A 333 20.17 17.29 -5.57
C GLY A 333 20.73 18.42 -6.45
N GLU A 334 21.52 18.03 -7.43
CA GLU A 334 22.14 18.91 -8.44
C GLU A 334 21.91 18.31 -9.83
N ASP A 335 21.53 19.16 -10.79
CA ASP A 335 21.37 18.75 -12.19
C ASP A 335 22.69 18.77 -12.98
N ASP A 336 22.66 18.29 -14.22
CA ASP A 336 23.82 18.22 -15.12
C ASP A 336 24.50 19.58 -15.40
N SER A 337 23.77 20.69 -15.20
CA SER A 337 24.29 22.05 -15.38
C SER A 337 24.97 22.62 -14.13
N GLY A 338 24.95 21.89 -13.02
CA GLY A 338 25.37 22.35 -11.70
C GLY A 338 24.31 23.19 -10.97
N THR A 339 23.05 23.16 -11.42
CA THR A 339 21.96 23.87 -10.75
C THR A 339 21.47 23.05 -9.57
N LEU A 340 21.52 23.64 -8.38
CA LEU A 340 21.01 23.03 -7.16
C LEU A 340 19.47 23.04 -7.17
N LEU A 341 18.89 21.93 -6.74
CA LEU A 341 17.45 21.69 -6.81
C LEU A 341 16.82 21.71 -5.41
N ASN A 342 15.53 22.01 -5.36
CA ASN A 342 14.69 22.05 -4.16
C ASN A 342 13.28 21.47 -4.42
N ASP A 343 13.10 20.77 -5.54
CA ASP A 343 11.84 20.16 -5.89
C ASP A 343 11.65 18.82 -5.15
N THR A 344 10.37 18.47 -4.96
CA THR A 344 9.95 17.17 -4.40
C THR A 344 9.26 16.38 -5.50
N TRP A 345 9.64 15.11 -5.60
CA TRP A 345 9.03 14.16 -6.51
C TRP A 345 8.59 12.91 -5.74
N GLU A 346 7.50 12.31 -6.16
CA GLU A 346 7.00 11.05 -5.64
C GLU A 346 6.92 10.03 -6.76
N TYR A 347 7.44 8.83 -6.52
CA TYR A 347 7.34 7.70 -7.42
C TYR A 347 6.37 6.69 -6.87
N ASP A 348 5.44 6.29 -7.72
CA ASP A 348 4.28 5.49 -7.41
C ASP A 348 4.48 4.06 -7.99
N GLY A 349 5.71 3.62 -8.23
CA GLY A 349 5.97 2.33 -8.88
C GLY A 349 5.58 2.22 -10.35
N THR A 350 4.97 3.26 -10.94
CA THR A 350 4.62 3.33 -12.36
C THR A 350 5.20 4.58 -13.02
N THR A 351 5.11 5.73 -12.36
CA THR A 351 5.55 7.02 -12.87
C THR A 351 5.97 7.95 -11.73
N TRP A 352 6.77 8.95 -12.06
CA TRP A 352 7.11 10.02 -11.12
C TRP A 352 6.11 11.18 -11.24
N GLN A 353 5.77 11.81 -10.13
CA GLN A 353 5.00 13.05 -10.11
C GLN A 353 5.75 14.11 -9.33
N GLN A 354 5.88 15.31 -9.91
CA GLN A 354 6.40 16.45 -9.18
C GLN A 354 5.32 16.97 -8.24
N ILE A 355 5.66 17.08 -6.95
CA ILE A 355 4.73 17.53 -5.93
C ILE A 355 4.97 19.01 -5.64
N ALA A 356 3.90 19.80 -5.71
CA ALA A 356 3.93 21.18 -5.25
C ALA A 356 3.93 21.18 -3.72
N VAL A 357 5.02 21.67 -3.13
CA VAL A 357 5.22 21.66 -1.67
C VAL A 357 5.31 23.07 -1.10
N ALA A 358 4.71 23.28 0.07
CA ALA A 358 4.89 24.49 0.87
C ALA A 358 6.03 24.34 1.89
N GLY A 359 6.58 25.45 2.38
CA GLY A 359 7.45 25.49 3.57
C GLY A 359 8.96 25.55 3.31
N LEU A 360 9.53 24.64 2.49
CA LEU A 360 10.96 24.62 2.19
C LEU A 360 11.23 25.17 0.78
N THR A 361 11.95 26.29 0.71
CA THR A 361 12.31 26.95 -0.57
C THR A 361 13.81 26.92 -0.87
N VAL A 362 14.61 26.33 0.01
CA VAL A 362 16.08 26.33 -0.08
C VAL A 362 16.56 25.06 -0.79
N THR A 363 17.46 25.23 -1.75
CA THR A 363 18.11 24.13 -2.47
C THR A 363 19.03 23.32 -1.57
N ARG A 364 19.04 22.00 -1.74
CA ARG A 364 19.73 21.08 -0.83
C ARG A 364 20.26 19.87 -1.59
N LYS A 365 21.46 19.41 -1.24
CA LYS A 365 22.08 18.16 -1.74
C LYS A 365 22.97 17.54 -0.66
N GLU A 366 23.48 16.33 -0.92
CA GLU A 366 24.43 15.61 -0.05
C GLU A 366 23.85 15.33 1.35
N MET A 367 22.59 14.91 1.39
CA MET A 367 21.83 14.48 2.56
C MET A 367 21.08 13.17 2.30
N SER A 368 20.88 12.38 3.34
CA SER A 368 20.02 11.20 3.33
C SER A 368 18.58 11.57 3.69
N LEU A 369 17.60 10.95 3.03
CA LEU A 369 16.22 10.92 3.48
C LEU A 369 15.99 9.58 4.21
N ILE A 370 15.19 9.60 5.28
CA ILE A 370 14.73 8.40 5.98
C ILE A 370 13.23 8.47 6.21
N TYR A 371 12.59 7.35 6.51
CA TYR A 371 11.18 7.32 6.87
C TYR A 371 11.01 6.98 8.36
N ASP A 372 10.32 7.84 9.08
CA ASP A 372 9.91 7.68 10.48
C ASP A 372 8.53 7.00 10.49
N ASP A 373 8.55 5.68 10.74
CA ASP A 373 7.35 4.83 10.75
C ASP A 373 6.40 5.14 11.91
N GLN A 374 6.88 5.75 12.99
CA GLN A 374 6.11 5.99 14.19
C GLN A 374 5.16 7.18 13.98
N GLU A 375 5.66 8.20 13.30
CA GLU A 375 4.95 9.46 13.04
C GLU A 375 4.55 9.62 11.56
N SER A 376 4.73 8.59 10.74
CA SER A 376 4.34 8.50 9.33
C SER A 376 4.83 9.69 8.49
N ARG A 377 6.14 9.92 8.48
CA ARG A 377 6.75 11.09 7.83
C ARG A 377 8.14 10.79 7.29
N VAL A 378 8.51 11.47 6.20
CA VAL A 378 9.88 11.45 5.69
C VAL A 378 10.71 12.51 6.40
N LEU A 379 11.90 12.16 6.85
CA LEU A 379 12.83 13.05 7.56
C LEU A 379 14.13 13.22 6.78
N PHE A 380 14.75 14.40 6.92
CA PHE A 380 16.17 14.56 6.65
C PHE A 380 16.82 15.53 7.64
N PHE A 381 18.15 15.48 7.72
CA PHE A 381 18.97 16.43 8.47
C PHE A 381 20.07 17.02 7.59
N GLY A 382 20.40 18.28 7.81
CA GLY A 382 21.60 18.91 7.25
C GLY A 382 21.61 18.99 5.73
N GLY A 383 22.73 18.56 5.13
CA GLY A 383 23.07 18.75 3.72
C GLY A 383 24.00 19.96 3.52
N GLY A 384 24.53 20.10 2.32
CA GLY A 384 25.48 21.18 2.02
C GLY A 384 25.93 21.22 0.57
N TYR A 385 26.63 22.31 0.23
CA TYR A 385 27.22 22.49 -1.09
C TYR A 385 28.27 23.60 -1.08
N TRP A 386 29.14 23.59 -2.08
CA TRP A 386 30.15 24.63 -2.31
C TRP A 386 29.69 25.60 -3.40
N ASN A 387 29.70 26.90 -3.12
CA ASN A 387 29.41 27.94 -4.09
C ASN A 387 30.55 28.96 -4.13
N GLY A 388 31.29 29.02 -5.24
CA GLY A 388 32.37 30.00 -5.44
C GLY A 388 33.48 29.95 -4.39
N GLY A 389 33.74 28.76 -3.80
CA GLY A 389 34.72 28.56 -2.73
C GLY A 389 34.21 28.81 -1.32
N SER A 390 32.93 29.16 -1.15
CA SER A 390 32.25 29.21 0.15
C SER A 390 31.44 27.94 0.36
N LEU A 391 31.61 27.30 1.53
CA LEU A 391 30.82 26.15 1.93
C LEU A 391 29.54 26.63 2.64
N THR A 392 28.39 26.14 2.18
CA THR A 392 27.11 26.23 2.87
C THR A 392 26.77 24.86 3.45
N VAL A 393 26.55 24.82 4.76
CA VAL A 393 26.11 23.61 5.49
C VAL A 393 24.91 23.94 6.35
N PHE A 394 23.99 22.99 6.45
CA PHE A 394 22.74 23.15 7.20
C PHE A 394 22.76 22.33 8.49
N THR A 395 22.03 22.81 9.50
CA THR A 395 21.91 22.19 10.83
C THR A 395 20.46 21.79 11.14
N GLU A 396 19.57 21.91 10.16
CA GLU A 396 18.13 21.80 10.39
C GLU A 396 17.66 20.36 10.16
N THR A 397 16.71 19.93 10.98
CA THR A 397 15.91 18.73 10.74
C THR A 397 14.59 19.14 10.10
N TRP A 398 14.20 18.44 9.04
CA TRP A 398 12.96 18.69 8.32
C TRP A 398 12.14 17.43 8.24
N GLU A 399 10.82 17.58 8.34
CA GLU A 399 9.83 16.56 8.05
C GLU A 399 9.04 16.93 6.80
N TYR A 400 8.74 15.93 6.00
CA TYR A 400 7.79 16.03 4.90
C TYR A 400 6.51 15.31 5.30
N ILE A 401 5.41 16.06 5.25
CA ILE A 401 4.07 15.54 5.38
C ILE A 401 3.46 15.66 3.98
N GLY A 402 3.28 14.52 3.32
CA GLY A 402 2.59 14.45 2.04
C GLY A 402 1.16 14.96 2.16
N SER A 403 0.55 15.39 1.05
CA SER A 403 -0.88 15.70 1.06
C SER A 403 -1.63 14.47 1.57
N SER A 404 -2.61 14.65 2.47
CA SER A 404 -3.43 13.59 3.09
C SER A 404 -4.35 12.86 2.12
N LEU A 405 -4.03 12.91 0.84
CA LEU A 405 -4.53 12.02 -0.18
C LEU A 405 -3.81 10.68 0.04
N PRO A 406 -4.49 9.64 0.53
CA PRO A 406 -3.97 8.28 0.48
C PRO A 406 -4.03 7.88 -0.99
N HIS A 407 -3.07 8.35 -1.77
CA HIS A 407 -2.94 8.00 -3.15
C HIS A 407 -2.05 6.78 -3.24
N HIS A 408 -2.70 5.71 -3.72
CA HIS A 408 -2.14 4.45 -4.18
C HIS A 408 -1.89 3.40 -3.10
N ILE A 409 -2.92 2.59 -2.88
CA ILE A 409 -2.75 1.21 -2.42
C ILE A 409 -1.92 0.50 -3.50
N PHE A 410 -0.59 0.45 -3.33
CA PHE A 410 0.28 -0.32 -4.20
C PHE A 410 0.16 -1.79 -3.88
N LEU A 411 -0.33 -2.50 -4.89
CA LEU A 411 -0.39 -3.95 -4.96
C LEU A 411 1.05 -4.48 -5.10
N PRO A 412 1.41 -5.58 -4.43
CA PRO A 412 2.74 -6.14 -4.55
C PRO A 412 3.05 -6.66 -5.95
N THR A 413 4.27 -6.36 -6.38
CA THR A 413 4.87 -6.87 -7.62
C THR A 413 5.40 -8.27 -7.40
N VAL A 414 4.54 -9.28 -7.46
CA VAL A 414 4.80 -10.53 -8.20
C VAL A 414 3.48 -11.04 -8.78
N MET A 415 2.84 -10.27 -9.64
CA MET A 415 1.90 -10.91 -10.57
C MET A 415 2.73 -11.59 -11.65
N ARG A 416 2.79 -12.93 -11.61
CA ARG A 416 2.83 -13.71 -12.87
C ARG A 416 1.53 -13.42 -13.61
N SER A 417 1.42 -12.22 -14.19
CA SER A 417 0.26 -11.86 -14.99
C SER A 417 0.37 -12.63 -16.30
N TYR A 418 -0.49 -13.63 -16.47
CA TYR A 418 -0.77 -14.16 -17.80
C TYR A 418 -1.68 -13.15 -18.49
N ALA A 419 -1.08 -12.04 -18.90
CA ALA A 419 -1.78 -10.92 -19.49
C ALA A 419 -2.67 -11.39 -20.65
N PRO A 420 -3.93 -10.94 -20.72
CA PRO A 420 -4.78 -11.13 -21.89
C PRO A 420 -4.02 -10.85 -23.19
N SER A 421 -4.10 -11.79 -24.12
CA SER A 421 -3.53 -11.60 -25.45
C SER A 421 -4.18 -10.46 -26.25
N GLU A 422 -5.39 -10.04 -25.83
CA GLU A 422 -6.19 -8.97 -26.43
C GLU A 422 -6.27 -7.75 -25.50
N ILE A 423 -6.51 -6.57 -26.07
CA ILE A 423 -6.73 -5.33 -25.31
C ILE A 423 -8.23 -5.06 -25.22
N PHE A 424 -8.72 -4.81 -24.00
CA PHE A 424 -10.07 -4.45 -23.67
C PHE A 424 -10.11 -3.02 -23.13
N ASN A 425 -10.99 -2.19 -23.69
CA ASN A 425 -11.22 -0.83 -23.20
C ASN A 425 -12.67 -0.71 -22.74
N ARG A 426 -12.90 -0.23 -21.51
CA ARG A 426 -14.24 -0.19 -20.90
C ARG A 426 -14.54 1.18 -20.31
N LYS A 427 -15.69 1.74 -20.71
CA LYS A 427 -16.19 3.03 -20.24
C LYS A 427 -17.08 2.86 -19.01
N VAL A 428 -16.59 3.30 -17.86
CA VAL A 428 -17.27 3.15 -16.57
C VAL A 428 -18.07 4.41 -16.24
N TYR A 429 -19.31 4.22 -15.78
CA TYR A 429 -20.07 5.27 -15.11
C TYR A 429 -20.06 5.05 -13.59
N VAL A 430 -19.45 5.98 -12.85
CA VAL A 430 -19.45 5.97 -11.39
C VAL A 430 -20.65 6.75 -10.84
N ILE A 431 -21.41 6.13 -9.95
CA ILE A 431 -22.51 6.76 -9.22
C ILE A 431 -22.21 6.59 -7.72
N VAL A 432 -22.36 7.65 -6.94
CA VAL A 432 -22.00 7.65 -5.52
C VAL A 432 -23.20 8.12 -4.71
N TYR A 433 -23.73 7.26 -3.85
CA TYR A 433 -24.69 7.68 -2.84
C TYR A 433 -23.95 8.19 -1.61
N ASP A 434 -23.89 9.51 -1.45
CA ASP A 434 -23.20 10.18 -0.36
C ASP A 434 -24.07 11.32 0.20
N PRO A 435 -25.16 11.00 0.94
CA PRO A 435 -26.13 11.97 1.41
C PRO A 435 -25.49 13.12 2.21
N LEU A 436 -25.94 14.35 1.98
CA LEU A 436 -25.52 15.51 2.77
C LEU A 436 -26.31 15.57 4.08
N LEU A 437 -25.60 15.51 5.20
CA LEU A 437 -26.21 15.52 6.54
C LEU A 437 -26.54 16.94 7.01
N ASN A 438 -27.41 17.06 8.00
CA ASN A 438 -27.83 18.34 8.58
C ASN A 438 -26.69 19.17 9.18
N ASN A 439 -25.57 18.53 9.55
CA ASN A 439 -24.37 19.20 10.04
C ASN A 439 -23.49 19.81 8.92
N GLY A 440 -23.89 19.63 7.66
CA GLY A 440 -23.18 20.16 6.48
C GLY A 440 -22.06 19.26 5.96
N GLN A 441 -21.87 18.07 6.52
CA GLN A 441 -20.92 17.07 6.03
C GLN A 441 -21.64 16.03 5.18
N ASN A 442 -20.94 15.50 4.17
CA ASN A 442 -21.38 14.27 3.50
C ASN A 442 -21.30 13.08 4.46
N LEU A 443 -22.15 12.07 4.23
CA LEU A 443 -22.21 10.87 5.04
C LEU A 443 -20.85 10.16 5.16
N SER A 444 -20.15 9.98 4.04
CA SER A 444 -18.83 9.34 3.99
C SER A 444 -17.81 10.06 4.89
N ALA A 445 -17.74 11.39 4.79
CA ALA A 445 -16.86 12.21 5.61
C ALA A 445 -17.24 12.20 7.10
N TYR A 446 -18.54 12.17 7.41
CA TYR A 446 -19.03 12.08 8.78
C TYR A 446 -18.68 10.74 9.44
N LEU A 447 -18.76 9.64 8.68
CA LEU A 447 -18.48 8.29 9.17
C LEU A 447 -17.01 7.87 9.02
N GLY A 448 -16.16 8.71 8.42
CA GLY A 448 -14.74 8.40 8.19
C GLY A 448 -14.54 7.25 7.19
N TRP A 449 -15.41 7.13 6.19
CA TRP A 449 -15.29 6.13 5.13
C TRP A 449 -14.22 6.51 4.10
N ASN A 450 -13.72 5.50 3.39
CA ASN A 450 -12.76 5.67 2.29
C ASN A 450 -13.34 6.55 1.17
N ASN A 451 -12.47 7.26 0.48
CA ASN A 451 -12.89 8.06 -0.68
C ASN A 451 -13.25 7.14 -1.85
N HIS A 452 -14.44 7.32 -2.43
CA HIS A 452 -14.88 6.55 -3.59
C HIS A 452 -13.94 6.69 -4.80
N ALA A 453 -13.33 7.86 -4.99
CA ALA A 453 -12.42 8.12 -6.10
C ALA A 453 -11.15 7.28 -5.98
N ASP A 454 -10.61 7.16 -4.76
CA ASP A 454 -9.41 6.37 -4.47
C ASP A 454 -9.69 4.87 -4.67
N LEU A 455 -10.84 4.39 -4.19
CA LEU A 455 -11.28 3.01 -4.45
C LEU A 455 -11.54 2.75 -5.94
N THR A 456 -12.07 3.74 -6.67
CA THR A 456 -12.32 3.64 -8.12
C THR A 456 -10.99 3.48 -8.82
N GLN A 457 -10.05 4.39 -8.57
CA GLN A 457 -8.75 4.38 -9.21
C GLN A 457 -7.94 3.14 -8.82
N GLY A 458 -7.93 2.76 -7.54
CA GLY A 458 -7.27 1.53 -7.08
C GLY A 458 -7.83 0.27 -7.75
N THR A 459 -9.14 0.22 -8.04
CA THR A 459 -9.74 -0.90 -8.78
C THR A 459 -9.29 -0.90 -10.26
N ILE A 460 -9.21 0.29 -10.88
CA ILE A 460 -8.69 0.46 -12.24
C ILE A 460 -7.23 0.00 -12.30
N ASP A 461 -6.40 0.46 -11.36
CA ASP A 461 -4.99 0.15 -11.27
C ASP A 461 -4.77 -1.35 -11.01
N PHE A 462 -5.58 -1.96 -10.12
CA PHE A 462 -5.57 -3.41 -9.90
C PHE A 462 -5.73 -4.19 -11.18
N PHE A 463 -6.80 -3.91 -11.94
CA PHE A 463 -7.03 -4.63 -13.19
C PHE A 463 -6.04 -4.27 -14.29
N GLY A 464 -5.53 -3.03 -14.31
CA GLY A 464 -4.41 -2.62 -15.15
C GLY A 464 -3.20 -3.52 -14.89
N GLN A 465 -2.74 -3.60 -13.65
CA GLN A 465 -1.59 -4.41 -13.27
C GLN A 465 -1.84 -5.91 -13.49
N ALA A 466 -3.00 -6.44 -13.07
CA ALA A 466 -3.34 -7.86 -13.18
C ALA A 466 -3.42 -8.37 -14.62
N THR A 467 -3.64 -7.46 -15.55
CA THR A 467 -3.72 -7.77 -16.97
C THR A 467 -2.54 -7.22 -17.77
N ASN A 468 -1.50 -6.67 -17.13
CA ASN A 468 -0.39 -5.99 -17.80
C ASN A 468 -0.87 -4.92 -18.80
N ASN A 469 -1.75 -4.03 -18.32
CA ASN A 469 -2.41 -2.92 -19.02
C ASN A 469 -3.21 -3.35 -20.26
N ARG A 470 -3.78 -4.56 -20.22
CA ARG A 470 -4.64 -5.10 -21.28
C ARG A 470 -6.12 -4.89 -21.01
N LEU A 471 -6.55 -4.72 -19.76
CA LEU A 471 -7.89 -4.28 -19.39
C LEU A 471 -7.82 -2.84 -18.89
N ASN A 472 -8.28 -1.92 -19.73
CA ASN A 472 -8.23 -0.49 -19.46
C ASN A 472 -9.64 0.02 -19.17
N TYR A 473 -9.87 0.38 -17.91
CA TYR A 473 -11.08 1.09 -17.51
C TYR A 473 -10.89 2.60 -17.69
N SER A 474 -11.94 3.29 -18.11
CA SER A 474 -11.96 4.75 -18.22
C SER A 474 -13.26 5.26 -17.62
N VAL A 475 -13.17 6.04 -16.55
CA VAL A 475 -14.33 6.72 -15.98
C VAL A 475 -14.77 7.82 -16.94
N VAL A 476 -15.96 7.66 -17.52
CA VAL A 476 -16.51 8.61 -18.52
C VAL A 476 -17.57 9.53 -17.93
N TYR A 477 -18.18 9.11 -16.82
CA TYR A 477 -19.17 9.89 -16.08
C TYR A 477 -19.01 9.61 -14.58
N THR A 478 -19.26 10.64 -13.77
CA THR A 478 -19.40 10.53 -12.33
C THR A 478 -20.64 11.30 -11.89
N SER A 479 -21.45 10.73 -11.01
CA SER A 479 -22.59 11.42 -10.39
C SER A 479 -22.65 11.15 -8.90
N ILE A 480 -22.65 12.23 -8.11
CA ILE A 480 -22.74 12.15 -6.65
C ILE A 480 -24.16 12.55 -6.23
N ILE A 481 -24.83 11.64 -5.55
CA ILE A 481 -26.20 11.75 -5.08
C ILE A 481 -26.15 12.17 -3.62
N THR A 482 -26.41 13.45 -3.36
CA THR A 482 -26.39 14.06 -2.02
C THR A 482 -27.80 14.28 -1.46
N ASP A 483 -28.84 14.13 -2.28
CA ASP A 483 -30.24 14.44 -1.94
C ASP A 483 -30.99 13.28 -1.28
N GLY A 484 -30.27 12.44 -0.52
CA GLY A 484 -30.83 11.43 0.37
C GLY A 484 -30.47 9.99 0.01
N TRP A 485 -31.16 9.06 0.67
CA TRP A 485 -30.91 7.63 0.58
C TRP A 485 -31.62 6.97 -0.61
N PRO A 486 -31.06 5.88 -1.14
CA PRO A 486 -31.68 5.10 -2.22
C PRO A 486 -33.05 4.54 -1.78
N GLU A 487 -33.98 4.45 -2.72
CA GLU A 487 -35.33 3.89 -2.51
C GLU A 487 -35.26 2.36 -2.47
N LYS A 488 -35.90 1.76 -1.46
CA LYS A 488 -36.07 0.31 -1.33
C LYS A 488 -37.20 -0.19 -2.22
N ILE A 489 -37.24 -1.49 -2.47
CA ILE A 489 -38.25 -2.15 -3.32
C ILE A 489 -39.70 -1.95 -2.87
N ASP A 490 -39.94 -1.57 -1.61
CA ASP A 490 -41.26 -1.26 -1.05
C ASP A 490 -41.57 0.24 -1.01
N GLY A 491 -40.68 1.08 -1.57
CA GLY A 491 -40.78 2.53 -1.57
C GLY A 491 -40.22 3.21 -0.32
N PHE A 492 -39.67 2.46 0.64
CA PHE A 492 -39.03 3.03 1.81
C PHE A 492 -37.76 3.80 1.44
N ARG A 493 -37.50 4.91 2.15
CA ARG A 493 -36.24 5.66 2.11
C ARG A 493 -35.91 6.08 3.53
N TYR A 494 -34.66 5.86 3.94
CA TYR A 494 -34.21 6.34 5.23
C TYR A 494 -34.24 7.87 5.28
N THR A 495 -34.65 8.39 6.43
CA THR A 495 -34.22 9.71 6.90
C THR A 495 -32.82 9.63 7.53
N GLU A 496 -32.17 10.78 7.70
CA GLU A 496 -30.87 10.87 8.39
C GLU A 496 -30.91 10.23 9.79
N GLU A 497 -31.92 10.55 10.59
CA GLU A 497 -32.07 10.04 11.95
C GLU A 497 -32.22 8.52 11.98
N GLU A 498 -33.08 7.97 11.10
CA GLU A 498 -33.29 6.53 11.01
C GLU A 498 -32.02 5.81 10.55
N TYR A 499 -31.32 6.35 9.54
CA TYR A 499 -30.10 5.74 9.04
C TYR A 499 -28.99 5.72 10.10
N LEU A 500 -28.74 6.86 10.75
CA LEU A 500 -27.73 6.95 11.80
C LEU A 500 -28.08 6.07 13.01
N ALA A 501 -29.36 5.89 13.34
CA ALA A 501 -29.77 4.93 14.36
C ALA A 501 -29.42 3.49 13.98
N VAL A 502 -29.57 3.11 12.70
CA VAL A 502 -29.16 1.79 12.19
C VAL A 502 -27.65 1.60 12.27
N ILE A 503 -26.88 2.56 11.74
CA ILE A 503 -25.41 2.47 11.72
C ILE A 503 -24.80 2.48 13.12
N ASN A 504 -25.42 3.15 14.09
CA ASN A 504 -24.97 3.15 15.48
C ASN A 504 -25.49 1.93 16.29
N GLY A 505 -26.11 0.94 15.65
CA GLY A 505 -26.65 -0.25 16.31
C GLY A 505 -27.83 0.01 17.24
N GLN A 506 -28.47 1.18 17.12
CA GLN A 506 -29.61 1.59 17.94
C GLN A 506 -30.94 1.07 17.39
N SER A 507 -30.98 0.70 16.11
CA SER A 507 -32.15 0.14 15.43
C SER A 507 -31.73 -0.91 14.40
N PRO A 508 -32.55 -1.95 14.15
CA PRO A 508 -32.25 -2.90 13.07
C PRO A 508 -32.46 -2.24 11.69
N PRO A 509 -31.76 -2.71 10.64
CA PRO A 509 -32.02 -2.30 9.26
C PRO A 509 -33.47 -2.57 8.83
N HIS A 510 -33.98 -1.72 7.93
CA HIS A 510 -35.28 -1.90 7.29
C HIS A 510 -35.38 -3.24 6.55
N THR A 511 -36.57 -3.84 6.54
CA THR A 511 -36.85 -5.08 5.81
C THR A 511 -38.14 -4.93 5.00
N PRO A 512 -38.12 -5.22 3.68
CA PRO A 512 -37.00 -5.76 2.91
C PRO A 512 -35.87 -4.76 2.67
N ASP A 513 -34.62 -5.23 2.72
CA ASP A 513 -33.47 -4.35 2.59
C ASP A 513 -33.10 -4.03 1.13
N ASN A 514 -33.61 -4.76 0.13
CA ASN A 514 -33.19 -4.54 -1.26
C ASN A 514 -33.53 -3.15 -1.79
N VAL A 515 -32.58 -2.56 -2.51
CA VAL A 515 -32.78 -1.33 -3.29
C VAL A 515 -33.66 -1.59 -4.52
N ASP A 516 -34.47 -0.61 -4.89
CA ASP A 516 -35.21 -0.62 -6.14
C ASP A 516 -34.30 -0.22 -7.31
N TYR A 517 -33.60 -1.21 -7.88
CA TYR A 517 -32.77 -1.01 -9.08
C TYR A 517 -33.56 -0.43 -10.26
N ASN A 518 -34.86 -0.69 -10.37
CA ASN A 518 -35.68 -0.15 -11.46
C ASN A 518 -35.80 1.37 -11.39
N LYS A 519 -35.83 1.96 -10.20
CA LYS A 519 -35.82 3.42 -10.03
C LYS A 519 -34.50 4.04 -10.48
N ILE A 520 -33.40 3.31 -10.32
CA ILE A 520 -32.06 3.78 -10.64
C ILE A 520 -31.81 3.67 -12.15
N VAL A 521 -32.01 2.49 -12.75
CA VAL A 521 -31.73 2.26 -14.18
C VAL A 521 -32.66 3.04 -15.11
N ASN A 522 -33.90 3.29 -14.67
CA ASN A 522 -34.89 4.10 -15.40
C ASN A 522 -34.88 5.58 -15.00
N SER A 523 -33.98 6.02 -14.10
CA SER A 523 -33.88 7.42 -13.71
C SER A 523 -33.54 8.29 -14.92
N PRO A 524 -34.36 9.30 -15.26
CA PRO A 524 -34.02 10.24 -16.34
C PRO A 524 -32.76 11.07 -16.04
N ALA A 525 -32.45 11.27 -14.75
CA ALA A 525 -31.28 12.03 -14.33
C ALA A 525 -29.99 11.22 -14.54
N LEU A 526 -30.01 9.92 -14.24
CA LEU A 526 -28.85 9.06 -14.42
C LEU A 526 -28.74 8.57 -15.87
N ASP A 527 -29.85 8.36 -16.57
CA ASP A 527 -29.91 7.91 -17.98
C ASP A 527 -29.05 6.66 -18.25
N ILE A 528 -28.97 5.71 -17.31
CA ILE A 528 -28.07 4.56 -17.39
C ILE A 528 -28.30 3.78 -18.68
N CYS A 529 -29.54 3.31 -18.90
CA CYS A 529 -29.87 2.55 -20.10
C CYS A 529 -29.72 3.39 -21.38
N GLY A 530 -30.01 4.69 -21.36
CA GLY A 530 -29.84 5.54 -22.53
C GLY A 530 -28.38 5.72 -22.92
N LYS A 531 -27.49 5.99 -21.95
CA LYS A 531 -26.03 6.08 -22.17
C LYS A 531 -25.47 4.76 -22.70
N ALA A 532 -25.90 3.63 -22.11
CA ALA A 532 -25.51 2.30 -22.55
C ALA A 532 -25.96 2.02 -24.00
N ASN A 533 -27.21 2.31 -24.33
CA ASN A 533 -27.78 2.11 -25.67
C ASN A 533 -27.08 2.97 -26.74
N ARG A 534 -26.48 4.11 -26.36
CA ARG A 534 -25.68 4.97 -27.23
C ARG A 534 -24.18 4.60 -27.28
N GLY A 535 -23.75 3.59 -26.53
CA GLY A 535 -22.35 3.16 -26.46
C GLY A 535 -21.43 4.14 -25.73
N GLU A 536 -22.01 5.00 -24.89
CA GLU A 536 -21.26 5.96 -24.08
C GLU A 536 -20.67 5.31 -22.83
N ILE A 537 -21.34 4.29 -22.29
CA ILE A 537 -20.93 3.52 -21.13
C ILE A 537 -21.02 2.02 -21.44
N ASP A 538 -20.24 1.26 -20.69
CA ASP A 538 -20.04 -0.18 -20.83
C ASP A 538 -20.43 -0.94 -19.55
N GLU A 539 -20.27 -0.29 -18.39
CA GLU A 539 -20.63 -0.79 -17.07
C GLU A 539 -20.83 0.38 -16.08
N VAL A 540 -21.44 0.08 -14.93
CA VAL A 540 -21.76 1.08 -13.89
C VAL A 540 -21.21 0.61 -12.54
N TRP A 541 -20.54 1.50 -11.81
CA TRP A 541 -20.09 1.25 -10.43
C TRP A 541 -20.84 2.17 -9.48
N ILE A 542 -21.60 1.59 -8.56
CA ILE A 542 -22.47 2.31 -7.62
C ILE A 542 -21.88 2.20 -6.21
N TYR A 543 -21.20 3.26 -5.76
CA TYR A 543 -20.72 3.38 -4.40
C TYR A 543 -21.90 3.58 -3.45
N ASN A 544 -21.99 2.70 -2.44
CA ASN A 544 -23.13 2.60 -1.53
C ASN A 544 -22.67 2.20 -0.13
N GLY A 545 -23.50 2.37 0.90
CA GLY A 545 -23.16 2.05 2.29
C GLY A 545 -23.97 0.89 2.89
N PRO A 546 -23.64 0.46 4.12
CA PRO A 546 -24.41 -0.54 4.86
C PRO A 546 -25.89 -0.19 4.91
N ALA A 547 -26.74 -1.21 4.83
CA ALA A 547 -28.19 -1.08 4.79
C ALA A 547 -28.73 -0.23 3.63
N PHE A 548 -27.96 0.06 2.57
CA PHE A 548 -28.50 0.70 1.36
C PHE A 548 -29.19 -0.30 0.43
N GLY A 549 -28.89 -1.59 0.55
CA GLY A 549 -29.63 -2.66 -0.14
C GLY A 549 -29.12 -3.04 -1.51
N PHE A 550 -27.92 -2.59 -1.88
CA PHE A 550 -27.28 -2.99 -3.12
C PHE A 550 -26.62 -4.36 -2.96
N TYR A 551 -26.62 -5.11 -4.05
CA TYR A 551 -25.77 -6.29 -4.21
C TYR A 551 -24.37 -5.86 -4.67
N GLU A 552 -23.36 -6.66 -4.33
CA GLU A 552 -21.95 -6.48 -4.76
C GLU A 552 -21.81 -6.46 -6.28
N SER A 553 -22.64 -7.25 -6.96
CA SER A 553 -22.84 -7.15 -8.40
C SER A 553 -24.26 -7.55 -8.79
N THR A 554 -24.74 -6.99 -9.91
CA THR A 554 -25.98 -7.39 -10.58
C THR A 554 -25.88 -7.11 -12.08
N LEU A 555 -26.84 -7.59 -12.85
CA LEU A 555 -26.86 -7.48 -14.31
C LEU A 555 -28.22 -6.98 -14.78
N VAL A 556 -28.21 -5.96 -15.64
CA VAL A 556 -29.42 -5.40 -16.27
C VAL A 556 -29.36 -5.59 -17.78
N GLY A 557 -30.51 -5.81 -18.43
CA GLY A 557 -30.62 -5.92 -19.88
C GLY A 557 -31.26 -7.22 -20.35
N PRO A 558 -31.38 -7.41 -21.68
CA PRO A 558 -32.06 -8.56 -22.25
C PRO A 558 -31.33 -9.86 -21.92
N SER A 559 -32.09 -10.85 -21.43
CA SER A 559 -31.56 -12.16 -21.04
C SER A 559 -30.50 -12.10 -19.93
N ALA A 560 -30.55 -11.08 -19.06
CA ALA A 560 -29.68 -11.02 -17.90
C ALA A 560 -29.86 -12.28 -17.04
N TYR A 561 -28.74 -12.84 -16.59
CA TYR A 561 -28.64 -14.05 -15.78
C TYR A 561 -28.13 -13.70 -14.37
N TRP A 562 -28.09 -14.70 -13.49
CA TRP A 562 -27.62 -14.52 -12.12
C TRP A 562 -26.19 -13.96 -12.10
N TYR A 563 -25.98 -12.85 -11.41
CA TYR A 563 -24.71 -12.13 -11.40
C TYR A 563 -24.35 -11.74 -9.97
N ASN A 564 -24.05 -12.74 -9.15
CA ASN A 564 -24.09 -12.71 -7.68
C ASN A 564 -25.45 -12.37 -7.04
N SER A 565 -26.41 -11.97 -7.87
CA SER A 565 -27.75 -11.58 -7.47
C SER A 565 -28.75 -11.90 -8.58
N PRO A 566 -30.06 -11.88 -8.29
CA PRO A 566 -31.08 -11.87 -9.32
C PRO A 566 -30.86 -10.70 -10.30
N PRO A 567 -31.15 -10.89 -11.60
CA PRO A 567 -31.15 -9.81 -12.58
C PRO A 567 -32.04 -8.64 -12.16
N VAL A 568 -31.70 -7.43 -12.62
CA VAL A 568 -32.60 -6.28 -12.46
C VAL A 568 -33.92 -6.57 -13.19
N PRO A 569 -35.08 -6.53 -12.50
CA PRO A 569 -36.34 -6.95 -13.08
C PRO A 569 -36.86 -5.95 -14.13
N GLU A 570 -37.58 -6.42 -15.13
CA GLU A 570 -38.31 -5.56 -16.08
C GLU A 570 -39.45 -4.76 -15.38
N PRO A 571 -39.88 -3.59 -15.92
CA PRO A 571 -39.47 -2.98 -17.18
C PRO A 571 -38.23 -2.07 -17.08
N HIS A 572 -37.32 -2.18 -18.04
CA HIS A 572 -36.24 -1.22 -18.26
C HIS A 572 -35.94 -1.01 -19.74
N SER A 573 -35.33 0.12 -20.11
CA SER A 573 -35.03 0.44 -21.52
C SER A 573 -33.65 -0.01 -22.00
N CYS A 574 -32.91 -0.81 -21.22
CA CYS A 574 -31.58 -1.30 -21.58
C CYS A 574 -31.69 -2.34 -22.71
N ASN A 575 -31.01 -2.11 -23.85
CA ASN A 575 -31.08 -2.99 -25.03
C ASN A 575 -29.88 -3.94 -25.16
N ARG A 576 -28.99 -3.92 -24.16
CA ARG A 576 -27.79 -4.75 -24.04
C ARG A 576 -27.53 -5.04 -22.56
N LEU A 577 -26.76 -6.08 -22.29
CA LEU A 577 -26.34 -6.40 -20.93
C LEU A 577 -25.34 -5.37 -20.41
N ILE A 578 -25.55 -4.91 -19.18
CA ILE A 578 -24.71 -3.92 -18.48
C ILE A 578 -24.45 -4.43 -17.06
N PRO A 579 -23.19 -4.75 -16.72
CA PRO A 579 -22.80 -5.01 -15.33
C PRO A 579 -23.01 -3.78 -14.46
N ILE A 580 -23.57 -4.00 -13.27
CA ILE A 580 -23.66 -3.00 -12.21
C ILE A 580 -22.90 -3.56 -11.00
N MET A 581 -21.80 -2.90 -10.63
CA MET A 581 -20.97 -3.24 -9.47
C MET A 581 -21.38 -2.37 -8.27
N GLY A 582 -21.34 -2.91 -7.05
CA GLY A 582 -21.76 -2.23 -5.82
C GLY A 582 -20.66 -2.11 -4.77
N PRO A 583 -19.51 -1.47 -5.04
CA PRO A 583 -18.46 -1.28 -4.02
C PRO A 583 -18.95 -0.41 -2.86
N SER A 584 -18.40 -0.63 -1.67
CA SER A 584 -18.72 0.15 -0.47
C SER A 584 -17.50 0.96 0.00
N PRO A 585 -17.61 2.30 0.16
CA PRO A 585 -16.54 3.12 0.72
C PRO A 585 -16.31 2.88 2.22
N GLU A 586 -17.22 2.18 2.92
CA GLU A 586 -16.99 1.69 4.28
C GLU A 586 -15.93 0.57 4.32
N ARG A 587 -15.57 0.00 3.17
CA ARG A 587 -14.61 -1.11 3.01
C ARG A 587 -13.40 -0.68 2.20
N ASN A 588 -12.38 -1.52 2.21
CA ASN A 588 -11.10 -1.32 1.54
C ASN A 588 -11.11 -1.77 0.07
N LEU A 589 -10.01 -1.54 -0.63
CA LEU A 589 -9.86 -1.88 -2.05
C LEU A 589 -10.03 -3.38 -2.33
N ASP A 590 -9.54 -4.25 -1.45
CA ASP A 590 -9.67 -5.71 -1.57
C ASP A 590 -11.14 -6.14 -1.67
N CYS A 591 -12.05 -5.51 -0.92
CA CYS A 591 -13.48 -5.76 -1.01
C CYS A 591 -14.07 -5.23 -2.31
N ALA A 592 -13.64 -4.05 -2.78
CA ALA A 592 -14.08 -3.51 -4.06
C ALA A 592 -13.68 -4.45 -5.23
N VAL A 593 -12.46 -4.99 -5.21
CA VAL A 593 -11.97 -5.98 -6.19
C VAL A 593 -12.67 -7.34 -6.02
N HIS A 594 -12.96 -7.76 -4.78
CA HIS A 594 -13.69 -9.00 -4.49
C HIS A 594 -15.04 -9.06 -5.21
N ASN A 595 -15.77 -7.95 -5.29
CA ASN A 595 -17.03 -7.87 -6.03
C ASN A 595 -16.90 -8.30 -7.50
N PHE A 596 -15.78 -7.97 -8.15
CA PHE A 596 -15.49 -8.40 -9.52
C PHE A 596 -15.20 -9.91 -9.60
N GLY A 597 -14.70 -10.48 -8.52
CA GLY A 597 -14.58 -11.93 -8.35
C GLY A 597 -15.90 -12.65 -8.44
N HIS A 598 -16.93 -12.20 -7.70
CA HIS A 598 -18.28 -12.77 -7.83
C HIS A 598 -18.87 -12.62 -9.23
N ARG A 599 -18.58 -11.50 -9.90
CA ARG A 599 -18.90 -11.30 -11.33
C ARG A 599 -18.23 -12.38 -12.19
N THR A 600 -16.94 -12.64 -11.97
CA THR A 600 -16.16 -13.67 -12.68
C THR A 600 -16.76 -15.06 -12.45
N GLU A 601 -17.04 -15.43 -11.20
CA GLU A 601 -17.61 -16.72 -10.84
C GLU A 601 -18.99 -16.94 -11.46
N SER A 602 -19.85 -15.92 -11.40
CA SER A 602 -21.19 -15.97 -12.00
C SER A 602 -21.12 -16.10 -13.52
N THR A 603 -20.24 -15.33 -14.16
CA THR A 603 -20.04 -15.37 -15.61
C THR A 603 -19.53 -16.74 -16.07
N MET A 604 -18.54 -17.32 -15.39
CA MET A 604 -18.02 -18.64 -15.75
C MET A 604 -19.00 -19.78 -15.45
N THR A 605 -19.83 -19.60 -14.42
CA THR A 605 -20.93 -20.52 -14.14
C THR A 605 -21.97 -20.49 -15.25
N GLU A 606 -22.27 -19.34 -15.84
CA GLU A 606 -23.13 -19.24 -17.03
C GLU A 606 -22.45 -19.88 -18.26
N VAL A 607 -21.17 -19.57 -18.52
CA VAL A 607 -20.39 -20.11 -19.65
C VAL A 607 -20.36 -21.65 -19.64
N TYR A 608 -20.12 -22.26 -18.47
CA TYR A 608 -20.04 -23.72 -18.34
C TYR A 608 -21.35 -24.38 -17.89
N GLY A 609 -22.39 -23.58 -17.59
CA GLY A 609 -23.71 -24.00 -17.13
C GLY A 609 -23.78 -24.51 -15.68
N SER A 610 -22.67 -24.60 -14.95
CA SER A 610 -22.66 -24.99 -13.53
C SER A 610 -21.33 -24.73 -12.83
N TRP A 611 -21.34 -24.75 -11.50
CA TRP A 611 -20.15 -24.78 -10.65
C TRP A 611 -20.41 -25.61 -9.39
N GLN A 612 -19.59 -26.64 -9.14
CA GLN A 612 -19.68 -27.48 -7.94
C GLN A 612 -18.27 -27.85 -7.44
N GLN A 613 -18.07 -27.79 -6.12
CA GLN A 613 -16.88 -28.35 -5.47
C GLN A 613 -16.92 -29.89 -5.49
N ASN A 614 -15.77 -30.52 -5.29
CA ASN A 614 -15.59 -31.97 -5.39
C ASN A 614 -16.01 -32.55 -6.75
N ARG A 615 -15.87 -31.76 -7.82
CA ARG A 615 -16.15 -32.15 -9.20
C ARG A 615 -15.18 -31.43 -10.14
N THR A 616 -14.86 -32.06 -11.26
CA THR A 616 -14.03 -31.48 -12.33
C THR A 616 -14.61 -31.83 -13.70
N ALA A 617 -15.92 -31.62 -13.88
CA ALA A 617 -16.62 -32.00 -15.10
C ALA A 617 -16.22 -31.11 -16.30
N HIS A 618 -15.76 -29.89 -16.02
CA HIS A 618 -15.28 -28.93 -17.00
C HIS A 618 -14.17 -28.06 -16.40
N ASN A 619 -13.57 -27.18 -17.22
CA ASN A 619 -12.35 -26.46 -16.86
C ASN A 619 -12.58 -25.36 -15.81
N TRP A 620 -13.77 -24.74 -15.74
CA TRP A 620 -14.10 -23.84 -14.63
C TRP A 620 -14.07 -24.53 -13.26
N GLU A 621 -14.59 -25.75 -13.16
CA GLU A 621 -14.51 -26.52 -11.91
C GLU A 621 -13.11 -26.96 -11.57
N ARG A 622 -12.28 -27.28 -12.58
CA ARG A 622 -10.86 -27.56 -12.37
C ARG A 622 -10.12 -26.32 -11.85
N PHE A 623 -10.45 -25.14 -12.36
CA PHE A 623 -9.86 -23.88 -11.94
C PHE A 623 -10.27 -23.55 -10.50
N ALA A 624 -11.57 -23.58 -10.23
CA ALA A 624 -12.15 -23.17 -8.96
C ALA A 624 -12.13 -24.26 -7.86
N LEU A 625 -11.42 -25.37 -8.09
CA LEU A 625 -11.37 -26.50 -7.17
C LEU A 625 -10.62 -26.10 -5.88
N VAL A 626 -11.24 -26.33 -4.72
CA VAL A 626 -10.64 -26.09 -3.40
C VAL A 626 -10.41 -27.43 -2.71
N LYS A 627 -9.17 -27.74 -2.31
CA LYS A 627 -8.81 -29.03 -1.72
C LYS A 627 -9.64 -29.40 -0.49
N ALA A 628 -9.90 -28.44 0.39
CA ALA A 628 -10.67 -28.64 1.63
C ALA A 628 -12.15 -28.99 1.36
N LEU A 629 -12.71 -28.48 0.26
CA LEU A 629 -14.09 -28.71 -0.16
C LEU A 629 -14.22 -29.89 -1.14
N SER A 630 -13.10 -30.47 -1.58
CA SER A 630 -13.00 -31.48 -2.62
C SER A 630 -12.23 -32.73 -2.15
N PRO A 631 -12.80 -33.54 -1.25
CA PRO A 631 -12.10 -34.70 -0.66
C PRO A 631 -11.69 -35.78 -1.67
N ASP A 632 -12.38 -35.92 -2.81
CA ASP A 632 -12.08 -36.94 -3.82
C ASP A 632 -10.84 -36.62 -4.67
N TYR A 633 -10.31 -35.40 -4.53
CA TYR A 633 -9.14 -34.91 -5.25
C TYR A 633 -7.97 -34.70 -4.28
N PHE A 634 -6.76 -35.12 -4.67
CA PHE A 634 -5.56 -34.96 -3.83
C PHE A 634 -4.90 -33.58 -3.95
N TYR A 635 -5.41 -32.71 -4.81
CA TYR A 635 -4.86 -31.39 -5.14
C TYR A 635 -5.97 -30.32 -5.13
N SER A 636 -5.57 -29.05 -5.26
CA SER A 636 -6.45 -27.89 -5.47
C SER A 636 -6.23 -27.27 -6.85
N GLY A 637 -7.23 -26.59 -7.38
CA GLY A 637 -7.07 -25.63 -8.47
C GLY A 637 -6.44 -24.33 -7.98
N CYS A 638 -6.84 -23.22 -8.61
CA CYS A 638 -6.55 -21.86 -8.16
C CYS A 638 -7.38 -21.43 -6.94
N GLY A 639 -8.41 -22.19 -6.57
CA GLY A 639 -9.36 -21.79 -5.55
C GLY A 639 -10.47 -20.91 -6.11
N ASN A 640 -11.29 -20.34 -5.24
CA ASN A 640 -12.38 -19.46 -5.60
C ASN A 640 -12.24 -18.11 -4.88
N ILE A 641 -13.14 -17.17 -5.07
CA ILE A 641 -12.94 -15.81 -4.54
C ILE A 641 -12.85 -15.77 -3.00
N HIS A 642 -13.48 -16.74 -2.35
CA HIS A 642 -13.57 -16.93 -0.92
C HIS A 642 -12.44 -17.79 -0.32
N TYR A 643 -11.98 -18.79 -1.08
CA TYR A 643 -11.06 -19.83 -0.61
C TYR A 643 -9.82 -19.89 -1.51
N PRO A 644 -8.62 -19.55 -1.00
CA PRO A 644 -7.39 -19.86 -1.71
C PRO A 644 -7.17 -21.38 -1.82
N PRO A 645 -6.19 -21.85 -2.62
CA PRO A 645 -5.94 -23.28 -2.82
C PRO A 645 -5.81 -24.09 -1.53
N ASN A 646 -5.23 -23.49 -0.49
CA ASN A 646 -5.01 -24.11 0.82
C ASN A 646 -6.04 -23.69 1.89
N GLY A 647 -7.03 -22.89 1.52
CA GLY A 647 -8.05 -22.37 2.44
C GLY A 647 -8.90 -23.48 3.04
N THR A 648 -9.12 -23.41 4.34
CA THR A 648 -9.91 -24.39 5.11
C THR A 648 -11.21 -23.82 5.67
N SER A 649 -11.33 -22.49 5.71
CA SER A 649 -12.54 -21.74 6.02
C SER A 649 -12.72 -20.59 5.04
N ASP A 650 -13.88 -19.96 5.11
CA ASP A 650 -14.20 -18.78 4.30
C ASP A 650 -13.17 -17.67 4.58
N TYR A 651 -12.69 -17.00 3.53
CA TYR A 651 -11.73 -15.89 3.58
C TYR A 651 -10.37 -16.22 4.23
N ASP A 652 -9.95 -17.49 4.20
CA ASP A 652 -8.71 -18.00 4.82
C ASP A 652 -7.44 -17.69 3.98
N TYR A 653 -7.26 -16.43 3.58
CA TYR A 653 -6.19 -15.97 2.67
C TYR A 653 -4.78 -16.05 3.28
N GLY A 654 -4.66 -15.96 4.60
CA GLY A 654 -3.40 -16.00 5.34
C GLY A 654 -2.95 -17.41 5.75
N ASN A 655 -3.60 -18.47 5.26
CA ASN A 655 -3.28 -19.83 5.67
C ASN A 655 -1.85 -20.21 5.26
N THR A 656 -0.98 -20.51 6.23
CA THR A 656 0.41 -20.89 5.96
C THR A 656 0.59 -22.37 5.62
N SER A 657 -0.48 -23.16 5.62
CA SER A 657 -0.43 -24.59 5.35
C SER A 657 -0.11 -24.85 3.88
N THR A 658 0.68 -25.89 3.61
CA THR A 658 1.00 -26.30 2.24
C THR A 658 -0.09 -27.17 1.64
N VAL A 659 -0.41 -26.92 0.37
CA VAL A 659 -1.27 -27.77 -0.46
C VAL A 659 -0.63 -28.01 -1.81
N LEU A 660 -0.96 -29.13 -2.47
CA LEU A 660 -0.63 -29.31 -3.88
C LEU A 660 -1.67 -28.58 -4.74
N SER A 661 -1.23 -27.72 -5.65
CA SER A 661 -2.10 -27.00 -6.59
C SER A 661 -1.62 -27.14 -8.03
N ASN A 662 -2.56 -27.29 -8.97
CA ASN A 662 -2.29 -27.24 -10.41
C ASN A 662 -2.62 -25.87 -11.04
N CYS A 663 -2.76 -24.82 -10.23
CA CYS A 663 -3.18 -23.50 -10.69
C CYS A 663 -2.27 -22.94 -11.81
N ASP A 664 -0.95 -23.08 -11.69
CA ASP A 664 0.02 -22.65 -12.70
C ASP A 664 -0.23 -23.27 -14.09
N ASP A 665 -0.84 -24.46 -14.18
CA ASP A 665 -1.09 -25.13 -15.46
C ASP A 665 -2.13 -24.38 -16.31
N PHE A 666 -2.95 -23.51 -15.71
CA PHE A 666 -3.94 -22.73 -16.45
C PHE A 666 -3.33 -21.73 -17.46
N ILE A 667 -2.03 -21.43 -17.35
CA ILE A 667 -1.29 -20.75 -18.42
C ILE A 667 -1.35 -21.51 -19.75
N ASN A 668 -1.48 -22.84 -19.70
CA ASN A 668 -1.49 -23.69 -20.88
C ASN A 668 -2.90 -23.92 -21.44
N TYR A 669 -3.94 -23.34 -20.81
CA TYR A 669 -5.32 -23.49 -21.28
C TYR A 669 -5.43 -23.12 -22.78
N PRO A 670 -6.00 -23.99 -23.63
CA PRO A 670 -6.89 -25.11 -23.31
C PRO A 670 -6.17 -26.46 -23.15
N ASN A 671 -4.87 -26.52 -23.37
CA ASN A 671 -4.07 -27.76 -23.35
C ASN A 671 -3.53 -28.04 -21.93
N LEU A 672 -4.44 -28.20 -20.98
CA LEU A 672 -4.10 -28.52 -19.60
C LEU A 672 -3.52 -29.94 -19.48
N GLY A 673 -2.50 -30.10 -18.65
CA GLY A 673 -1.88 -31.39 -18.34
C GLY A 673 -2.68 -32.24 -17.37
N ASP A 674 -2.13 -33.41 -17.05
CA ASP A 674 -2.63 -34.26 -15.96
C ASP A 674 -2.27 -33.59 -14.62
N PRO A 675 -3.23 -33.35 -13.70
CA PRO A 675 -2.94 -32.84 -12.35
C PRO A 675 -1.91 -33.68 -11.57
N ALA A 676 -1.77 -34.98 -11.85
CA ALA A 676 -0.74 -35.81 -11.26
C ALA A 676 0.70 -35.41 -11.66
N GLU A 677 0.86 -34.71 -12.78
CA GLU A 677 2.15 -34.28 -13.33
C GLU A 677 2.38 -32.77 -13.24
N THR A 678 1.33 -31.98 -13.07
CA THR A 678 1.37 -30.50 -13.12
C THR A 678 1.23 -29.82 -11.76
N THR A 679 0.90 -30.56 -10.71
CA THR A 679 0.75 -29.98 -9.37
C THR A 679 2.09 -29.60 -8.75
N LYS A 680 2.12 -28.46 -8.05
CA LYS A 680 3.25 -28.01 -7.22
C LYS A 680 2.76 -27.68 -5.81
N SER A 681 3.67 -27.71 -4.84
CA SER A 681 3.37 -27.21 -3.49
C SER A 681 3.17 -25.70 -3.52
N VAL A 682 2.08 -25.21 -2.94
CA VAL A 682 1.79 -23.80 -2.73
C VAL A 682 1.41 -23.53 -1.28
N THR A 683 1.68 -22.32 -0.80
CA THR A 683 1.29 -21.76 0.49
C THR A 683 0.87 -20.31 0.29
N CYS A 684 0.43 -19.62 1.35
CA CYS A 684 0.08 -18.21 1.19
C CYS A 684 1.22 -17.29 0.77
N SER A 685 2.48 -17.70 0.92
CA SER A 685 3.63 -16.93 0.40
C SER A 685 3.67 -16.87 -1.13
N ASP A 686 2.97 -17.77 -1.83
CA ASP A 686 2.87 -17.72 -3.30
C ASP A 686 2.02 -16.54 -3.79
N TRP A 687 1.19 -15.96 -2.92
CA TRP A 687 0.47 -14.73 -3.21
C TRP A 687 0.90 -13.55 -2.35
N GLY A 688 1.20 -13.73 -1.06
CA GLY A 688 1.52 -12.62 -0.13
C GLY A 688 0.77 -12.70 1.21
N CYS A 689 -0.03 -13.76 1.41
CA CYS A 689 -0.80 -14.01 2.62
C CYS A 689 -1.85 -12.94 2.98
N THR A 690 -2.18 -12.03 2.07
CA THR A 690 -3.30 -11.09 2.20
C THR A 690 -4.41 -11.41 1.20
N GLN A 691 -5.60 -10.84 1.42
CA GLN A 691 -6.71 -10.97 0.48
C GLN A 691 -6.37 -10.36 -0.88
N ILE A 692 -5.89 -9.12 -0.91
CA ILE A 692 -5.66 -8.41 -2.17
C ILE A 692 -4.61 -9.12 -3.03
N ASP A 693 -3.59 -9.71 -2.42
CA ASP A 693 -2.57 -10.43 -3.17
C ASP A 693 -3.08 -11.79 -3.64
N TYR A 694 -3.94 -12.45 -2.86
CA TYR A 694 -4.65 -13.63 -3.33
C TYR A 694 -5.55 -13.30 -4.53
N LEU A 695 -6.27 -12.17 -4.50
CA LEU A 695 -7.07 -11.72 -5.63
C LEU A 695 -6.18 -11.49 -6.87
N ALA A 696 -5.01 -10.86 -6.70
CA ALA A 696 -4.02 -10.67 -7.76
C ALA A 696 -3.52 -12.02 -8.32
N TYR A 697 -3.18 -12.98 -7.45
CA TYR A 697 -2.83 -14.35 -7.83
C TYR A 697 -3.97 -15.02 -8.60
N TRP A 698 -5.19 -14.95 -8.11
CA TRP A 698 -6.35 -15.63 -8.68
C TRP A 698 -6.73 -15.06 -10.06
N PHE A 699 -6.86 -13.73 -10.18
CA PHE A 699 -7.11 -13.06 -11.45
C PHE A 699 -5.95 -13.26 -12.44
N GLY A 700 -4.69 -13.21 -11.96
CA GLY A 700 -3.51 -13.41 -12.78
C GLY A 700 -3.40 -14.80 -13.41
N HIS A 701 -4.04 -15.81 -12.82
CA HIS A 701 -4.10 -17.18 -13.33
C HIS A 701 -5.29 -17.46 -14.27
N LEU A 702 -6.19 -16.51 -14.49
CA LEU A 702 -7.30 -16.69 -15.44
C LEU A 702 -6.76 -16.87 -16.87
N PRO A 703 -7.28 -17.87 -17.63
CA PRO A 703 -6.87 -18.10 -19.01
C PRO A 703 -6.96 -16.86 -19.92
N SER A 704 -5.89 -16.63 -20.67
CA SER A 704 -5.67 -15.40 -21.46
C SER A 704 -5.18 -15.64 -22.89
N ASN A 705 -5.03 -16.90 -23.30
CA ASN A 705 -4.48 -17.30 -24.58
C ASN A 705 -5.41 -16.98 -25.75
N ASN A 706 -4.82 -16.82 -26.95
CA ASN A 706 -5.61 -16.65 -28.18
C ASN A 706 -6.23 -17.97 -28.64
N GLY A 707 -7.36 -17.86 -29.36
CA GLY A 707 -8.03 -19.01 -29.99
C GLY A 707 -9.12 -19.62 -29.12
N CYS A 708 -9.43 -20.89 -29.36
CA CYS A 708 -10.49 -21.61 -28.67
C CYS A 708 -10.10 -23.02 -28.28
N GLY A 709 -10.70 -23.47 -27.18
CA GLY A 709 -10.52 -24.79 -26.63
C GLY A 709 -11.33 -25.83 -27.37
N SER A 710 -10.96 -27.08 -27.16
CA SER A 710 -11.77 -28.24 -27.58
C SER A 710 -13.11 -28.31 -26.85
N ASP A 711 -13.26 -27.58 -25.74
CA ASP A 711 -14.49 -27.39 -24.96
C ASP A 711 -15.41 -26.29 -25.54
N THR A 712 -15.09 -25.73 -26.71
CA THR A 712 -15.83 -24.66 -27.40
C THR A 712 -15.93 -23.33 -26.64
N VAL A 713 -15.09 -23.16 -25.61
CA VAL A 713 -14.93 -21.92 -24.87
C VAL A 713 -13.68 -21.19 -25.39
N ALA A 714 -13.70 -19.86 -25.35
CA ALA A 714 -12.55 -19.05 -25.75
C ALA A 714 -11.35 -19.32 -24.84
N ASN A 715 -10.14 -19.34 -25.41
CA ASN A 715 -8.89 -19.50 -24.67
C ASN A 715 -8.58 -18.32 -23.73
N ASN A 716 -9.18 -17.16 -24.01
CA ASN A 716 -9.11 -15.96 -23.20
C ASN A 716 -10.45 -15.74 -22.50
N TRP A 717 -10.55 -16.13 -21.23
CA TRP A 717 -11.78 -16.05 -20.45
C TRP A 717 -12.19 -14.59 -20.15
N TRP A 718 -11.24 -13.65 -20.18
CA TRP A 718 -11.53 -12.23 -19.97
C TRP A 718 -12.58 -11.66 -20.93
N LYS A 719 -12.73 -12.25 -22.12
CA LYS A 719 -13.79 -11.89 -23.07
C LYS A 719 -15.18 -11.92 -22.44
N TYR A 720 -15.46 -12.94 -21.63
CA TYR A 720 -16.77 -13.13 -21.02
C TYR A 720 -17.02 -12.14 -19.88
N PHE A 721 -16.00 -11.82 -19.08
CA PHE A 721 -16.15 -10.87 -17.96
C PHE A 721 -16.36 -9.45 -18.48
N VAL A 722 -15.64 -9.10 -19.54
CA VAL A 722 -15.67 -7.77 -20.16
C VAL A 722 -16.96 -7.58 -20.96
N ASP A 723 -17.44 -8.62 -21.64
CA ASP A 723 -18.72 -8.63 -22.35
C ASP A 723 -19.58 -9.83 -21.90
N PRO A 724 -20.44 -9.66 -20.88
CA PRO A 724 -21.26 -10.75 -20.35
C PRO A 724 -22.26 -11.32 -21.38
N ALA A 725 -22.52 -10.63 -22.50
CA ALA A 725 -23.36 -11.18 -23.57
C ALA A 725 -22.72 -12.38 -24.26
N LEU A 726 -21.39 -12.48 -24.27
CA LEU A 726 -20.68 -13.63 -24.81
C LEU A 726 -20.89 -14.90 -23.99
N ALA A 727 -21.29 -14.79 -22.71
CA ALA A 727 -21.60 -15.94 -21.87
C ALA A 727 -22.91 -16.63 -22.26
N LEU A 728 -23.84 -15.92 -22.92
CA LEU A 728 -25.12 -16.49 -23.39
C LEU A 728 -24.95 -17.44 -24.59
N ASP A 729 -23.89 -17.25 -25.38
CA ASP A 729 -23.43 -18.18 -26.41
C ASP A 729 -21.91 -18.30 -26.32
N PRO A 730 -21.40 -19.20 -25.44
CA PRO A 730 -19.97 -19.35 -25.19
C PRO A 730 -19.15 -19.71 -26.43
N SER A 731 -19.78 -20.24 -27.48
CA SER A 731 -19.14 -20.58 -28.75
C SER A 731 -18.96 -19.38 -29.68
N SER A 732 -19.73 -18.30 -29.47
CA SER A 732 -19.70 -17.11 -30.32
C SER A 732 -18.32 -16.44 -30.44
N PRO A 733 -17.48 -16.33 -29.38
CA PRO A 733 -16.15 -15.73 -29.50
C PRO A 733 -15.18 -16.61 -30.30
N CYS A 734 -15.54 -17.88 -30.55
CA CYS A 734 -14.75 -18.85 -31.30
C CYS A 734 -15.04 -18.89 -32.79
N GLN A 735 -16.11 -18.23 -33.22
CA GLN A 735 -16.48 -18.14 -34.62
C GLN A 735 -15.73 -16.96 -35.25
N SER A 736 -14.73 -17.25 -36.09
CA SER A 736 -13.92 -16.24 -36.76
C SER A 736 -14.82 -15.24 -37.51
N SER A 737 -14.91 -14.01 -37.00
CA SER A 737 -15.48 -12.81 -37.64
C SER A 737 -16.61 -13.06 -38.65
N PHE A 738 -17.87 -12.97 -38.23
CA PHE A 738 -18.89 -12.49 -39.16
C PHE A 738 -18.60 -11.01 -39.44
N SER A 739 -18.16 -10.75 -40.67
CA SER A 739 -18.13 -9.42 -41.27
C SER A 739 -19.42 -8.66 -40.97
N LYS A 740 -19.33 -7.54 -40.27
CA LYS A 740 -20.20 -6.37 -40.48
C LYS A 740 -19.43 -5.10 -40.17
#